data_AF-A0A9N9IRD4-F1
#
_entry.id   AF-A0A9N9IRD4-F1
#
_cell.length_a   1.000
_cell.length_b   1.000
_cell.length_c   1.000
_cell.angle_alpha   90.00
_cell.angle_beta   90.00
_cell.angle_gamma   90.00
#
_symmetry.space_group_name_H-M   'P 1'
#
loop_
_entity.id
_entity.type
_entity.pdbx_description
1 polymer ?
#
loop_
_entity_poly.entity_id
_entity_poly.type
_entity_poly.pdbx_seq_one_letter_code
_entity_poly.pdbx_strand_id
1 'polypeptide(L)'
;WDEKSNLVEIMMNDSEDNIFTQMKQKSEIIMGICEFLSDSQITSTRATSSLSSSSSIDVQEIPTPLQSTLDICKKSLVYSYWNMQDFVNNAGLLALESGVGDEWSHHYNIWKNWSSQLNSRLWWCIARMELWKGELDKSIESFEQCKQNYALGEHKEDIVIVNSGFDSNINISTINYKICILESSRDESQSEWKRTVSHFIDSIKFMQNAVSDVISQDRVIHYWATIHSVNESLAEVIRCLSDDNKFADLSTNDQTNFKRCLHVLNSTALEVLFPRSMKLERATTEISEPLNILCVRTWVLFCYLLRQSVSNSLIDDFAEFLEAVHDRLGVRHICGIDNGIFLKVVLRTLTELHPSEYRQHEYQCCHCLYRVSLSVDTTPPKNHNTTAADLDHETAELLFREIRNYLNQKSDKMYKAWAIKNDVKDTLDKIANMFPPPRDDRFSKCSWKTRNFLDDDINFYEAVQYKEHNHDVKELGSVSSRDSDRALADLYYFRGKILLNQFKTRSKANVNKAVDMLEKAIEQFTFDLRNNPLRFASWYALGTCYANLADENLTWSASEINNNRAEIANYQKKSFQCLARASKVIHWFTNQQLTTPIEEINFWRDYGYQVYAMMSEPMLMEAFSLSPSHAEIWRKPDDAQACQFAAYCFGKALELESQLLKQSDIANITPEYTPNETPNETEHNTPYGTPAGTPSNSSVASTNGSTNVVPIVRDWRIPYMIGKCYQRLKKKPEVVIQLYKLAVTRTPERSGIAGQEKILDAEYKLTSALAKYLITNKIKPSFVEQSIGPTDDDMMPIDYTNEGAVFNIQKPEYQRAYNLICTKLENIRKADKNKWHHRPVFRHAWLINHVEQKPEEAKALLQNLFQLKASSNKSVMNVWKPEFERAGRHFVYVHEYILFLIELAKSTRDIATLKTMDTKLSKAVNILLKESIIRTCMTNALQYVEQAQSLTIMENNDQDDAENLERYEPVLIIEQPEQSNVMSVAALITQDDDSPMTIDFAEPTASE
;
A
#
# COMPACT_ATOMS: atom_id res chain seq x y z
N TRP A 1 14.62 -3.74 -79.28
CA TRP A 1 13.78 -3.60 -80.48
C TRP A 1 14.60 -2.81 -81.45
N ASP A 2 15.21 -3.47 -82.43
CA ASP A 2 16.08 -2.81 -83.42
C ASP A 2 15.46 -3.09 -84.80
N GLU A 3 15.15 -2.04 -85.56
CA GLU A 3 14.32 -2.03 -86.78
C GLU A 3 14.87 -2.88 -87.94
N LYS A 4 16.05 -3.50 -87.76
CA LYS A 4 16.79 -4.18 -88.84
C LYS A 4 16.61 -5.70 -88.89
N SER A 5 15.78 -6.29 -88.03
CA SER A 5 15.52 -7.74 -88.01
C SER A 5 14.02 -7.99 -88.01
N ASN A 6 13.52 -8.96 -88.79
CA ASN A 6 12.11 -9.37 -88.81
C ASN A 6 11.75 -10.15 -87.52
N LEU A 7 11.93 -9.49 -86.37
CA LEU A 7 11.81 -10.02 -85.01
C LEU A 7 10.39 -10.49 -84.71
N VAL A 8 9.38 -9.85 -85.30
CA VAL A 8 7.98 -10.26 -85.19
C VAL A 8 7.78 -11.64 -85.80
N GLU A 9 8.38 -11.88 -86.97
CA GLU A 9 8.33 -13.17 -87.65
C GLU A 9 9.09 -14.27 -86.88
N ILE A 10 10.23 -13.93 -86.27
CA ILE A 10 11.00 -14.87 -85.42
C ILE A 10 10.22 -15.23 -84.15
N MET A 11 9.61 -14.25 -83.47
CA MET A 11 8.88 -14.49 -82.22
C MET A 11 7.55 -15.20 -82.43
N MET A 12 6.86 -14.95 -83.54
CA MET A 12 5.58 -15.61 -83.86
C MET A 12 5.78 -17.02 -84.44
N ASN A 13 6.95 -17.31 -85.05
CA ASN A 13 7.34 -18.65 -85.52
C ASN A 13 8.17 -19.44 -84.48
N ASP A 14 8.29 -18.96 -83.23
CA ASP A 14 8.95 -19.70 -82.14
C ASP A 14 8.10 -20.93 -81.77
N SER A 15 8.51 -22.11 -82.20
CA SER A 15 7.74 -23.35 -82.05
C SER A 15 7.65 -23.86 -80.60
N GLU A 16 8.47 -23.34 -79.68
CA GLU A 16 8.52 -23.80 -78.28
C GLU A 16 7.89 -22.83 -77.27
N ASP A 17 7.31 -21.70 -77.70
CA ASP A 17 6.74 -20.66 -76.83
C ASP A 17 7.70 -20.18 -75.72
N ASN A 18 9.01 -20.36 -75.90
CA ASN A 18 9.99 -20.18 -74.84
C ASN A 18 10.13 -18.70 -74.48
N ILE A 19 10.11 -17.83 -75.49
CA ILE A 19 10.17 -16.38 -75.30
C ILE A 19 8.88 -15.86 -74.64
N PHE A 20 7.71 -16.33 -75.07
CA PHE A 20 6.42 -15.97 -74.47
C PHE A 20 6.38 -16.38 -72.99
N THR A 21 6.76 -17.62 -72.68
CA THR A 21 6.73 -18.16 -71.32
C THR A 21 7.64 -17.38 -70.38
N GLN A 22 8.86 -17.05 -70.81
CA GLN A 22 9.79 -16.26 -69.99
C GLN A 22 9.28 -14.83 -69.75
N MET A 23 8.70 -14.20 -70.78
CA MET A 23 8.18 -12.84 -70.67
C MET A 23 6.93 -12.80 -69.78
N LYS A 24 6.04 -13.78 -69.94
CA LYS A 24 4.88 -14.00 -69.07
C LYS A 24 5.29 -14.18 -67.62
N GLN A 25 6.20 -15.11 -67.32
CA GLN A 25 6.66 -15.36 -65.95
C GLN A 25 7.22 -14.09 -65.27
N LYS A 26 8.07 -13.33 -65.96
CA LYS A 26 8.68 -12.11 -65.39
C LYS A 26 7.65 -11.01 -65.15
N SER A 27 6.76 -10.77 -66.11
CA SER A 27 5.72 -9.74 -65.99
C SER A 27 4.69 -10.09 -64.91
N GLU A 28 4.33 -11.37 -64.75
CA GLU A 28 3.41 -11.82 -63.68
C GLU A 28 3.99 -11.61 -62.29
N ILE A 29 5.30 -11.82 -62.09
CA ILE A 29 5.97 -11.53 -60.80
C ILE A 29 5.91 -10.03 -60.50
N ILE A 30 6.24 -9.17 -61.48
CA ILE A 30 6.21 -7.72 -61.29
C ILE A 30 4.77 -7.23 -61.03
N MET A 31 3.80 -7.79 -61.75
CA MET A 31 2.38 -7.47 -61.54
C MET A 31 1.91 -7.87 -60.14
N GLY A 32 2.27 -9.07 -59.66
CA GLY A 32 1.93 -9.51 -58.30
C GLY A 32 2.52 -8.62 -57.21
N ILE A 33 3.74 -8.11 -57.40
CA ILE A 33 4.35 -7.13 -56.49
C ILE A 33 3.55 -5.81 -56.51
N CYS A 34 3.16 -5.32 -57.69
CA CYS A 34 2.35 -4.10 -57.83
C CYS A 34 0.98 -4.22 -57.17
N GLU A 35 0.31 -5.37 -57.34
CA GLU A 35 -0.98 -5.67 -56.74
C GLU A 35 -0.88 -5.70 -55.21
N PHE A 36 0.08 -6.46 -54.67
CA PHE A 36 0.32 -6.58 -53.23
C PHE A 36 0.66 -5.23 -52.59
N LEU A 37 1.57 -4.46 -53.19
CA LEU A 37 1.96 -3.16 -52.67
C LEU A 37 0.81 -2.15 -52.74
N SER A 38 0.03 -2.13 -53.82
CA SER A 38 -1.13 -1.23 -53.93
C SER A 38 -2.16 -1.50 -52.83
N ASP A 39 -2.40 -2.77 -52.50
CA ASP A 39 -3.35 -3.20 -51.48
C ASP A 39 -2.85 -2.93 -50.05
N SER A 40 -1.55 -3.20 -49.80
CA SER A 40 -0.89 -2.87 -48.54
C SER A 40 -0.87 -1.36 -48.25
N GLN A 41 -0.74 -0.50 -49.27
CA GLN A 41 -0.77 0.96 -49.13
C GLN A 41 -2.15 1.52 -48.75
N ILE A 42 -3.22 0.99 -49.35
CA ILE A 42 -4.61 1.30 -48.96
C ILE A 42 -4.85 0.94 -47.49
N THR A 43 -4.16 -0.11 -47.00
CA THR A 43 -4.31 -0.67 -45.65
C THR A 43 -3.45 0.07 -44.61
N SER A 44 -2.17 0.34 -44.89
CA SER A 44 -1.19 0.91 -43.93
C SER A 44 -1.47 2.37 -43.51
N THR A 45 -1.99 3.20 -44.41
CA THR A 45 -2.20 4.65 -44.12
C THR A 45 -3.51 4.91 -43.36
N ARG A 46 -4.40 3.91 -43.28
CA ARG A 46 -5.62 3.96 -42.46
C ARG A 46 -5.38 3.61 -40.99
N ALA A 47 -4.25 2.97 -40.68
CA ALA A 47 -3.86 2.65 -39.31
C ALA A 47 -3.19 3.83 -38.58
N THR A 48 -2.53 4.76 -39.28
CA THR A 48 -1.75 5.86 -38.67
C THR A 48 -2.52 7.17 -38.45
N SER A 49 -3.76 7.29 -38.93
CA SER A 49 -4.68 8.36 -38.49
C SER A 49 -5.17 8.17 -37.04
N SER A 50 -4.70 7.13 -36.34
CA SER A 50 -5.05 6.81 -34.96
C SER A 50 -4.12 7.42 -33.90
N LEU A 51 -3.04 8.13 -34.27
CA LEU A 51 -2.08 8.71 -33.32
C LEU A 51 -1.49 10.07 -33.76
N SER A 52 -2.31 11.10 -33.98
CA SER A 52 -1.86 12.49 -33.82
C SER A 52 -3.02 13.48 -33.79
N SER A 53 -3.36 13.97 -32.60
CA SER A 53 -4.06 15.24 -32.42
C SER A 53 -3.07 16.39 -32.63
N SER A 54 -2.68 16.65 -33.88
CA SER A 54 -2.01 17.89 -34.24
C SER A 54 -2.45 18.33 -35.63
N SER A 55 -2.95 19.56 -35.68
CA SER A 55 -3.43 20.26 -36.86
C SER A 55 -2.34 20.47 -37.90
N SER A 56 -2.23 19.54 -38.85
CA SER A 56 -1.83 19.74 -40.25
C SER A 56 -1.95 18.39 -40.95
N ILE A 57 -2.78 18.29 -41.98
CA ILE A 57 -2.87 17.11 -42.84
C ILE A 57 -1.56 17.07 -43.65
N ASP A 58 -0.52 16.48 -43.08
CA ASP A 58 0.62 15.97 -43.85
C ASP A 58 0.34 14.49 -44.10
N VAL A 59 -0.07 14.20 -45.32
CA VAL A 59 -0.14 12.83 -45.86
C VAL A 59 1.27 12.26 -45.72
N GLN A 60 1.48 11.27 -44.85
CA GLN A 60 2.79 10.61 -44.75
C GLN A 60 3.14 10.03 -46.13
N GLU A 61 4.18 10.58 -46.75
CA GLU A 61 4.74 10.04 -47.98
C GLU A 61 5.28 8.63 -47.73
N ILE A 62 5.02 7.75 -48.69
CA ILE A 62 5.53 6.38 -48.73
C ILE A 62 7.05 6.42 -48.47
N PRO A 63 7.61 5.52 -47.62
CA PRO A 63 9.05 5.47 -47.42
C PRO A 63 9.75 5.51 -48.77
N THR A 64 10.63 6.49 -48.98
CA THR A 64 11.22 6.79 -50.29
C THR A 64 11.73 5.55 -51.04
N PRO A 65 12.31 4.52 -50.37
CA PRO A 65 12.70 3.27 -51.03
C PRO A 65 11.51 2.48 -51.60
N LEU A 66 10.40 2.39 -50.87
CA LEU A 66 9.21 1.65 -51.30
C LEU A 66 8.46 2.41 -52.40
N GLN A 67 8.40 3.75 -52.31
CA GLN A 67 7.84 4.59 -53.37
C GLN A 67 8.67 4.47 -54.66
N SER A 68 10.00 4.51 -54.52
CA SER A 68 10.89 4.30 -55.66
C SER A 68 10.73 2.91 -56.28
N THR A 69 10.53 1.88 -55.46
CA THR A 69 10.27 0.51 -55.94
C THR A 69 8.95 0.44 -56.69
N LEU A 70 7.87 1.03 -56.15
CA LEU A 70 6.57 1.10 -56.80
C LEU A 70 6.63 1.87 -58.12
N ASP A 71 7.34 3.00 -58.16
CA ASP A 71 7.51 3.80 -59.37
C ASP A 71 8.36 3.09 -60.42
N ILE A 72 9.37 2.33 -60.01
CA ILE A 72 10.15 1.47 -60.90
C ILE A 72 9.28 0.34 -61.46
N CYS A 73 8.48 -0.33 -60.64
CA CYS A 73 7.58 -1.39 -61.10
C CYS A 73 6.50 -0.85 -62.05
N LYS A 74 5.89 0.30 -61.71
CA LYS A 74 4.94 1.01 -62.59
C LYS A 74 5.56 1.38 -63.92
N LYS A 75 6.72 2.04 -63.92
CA LYS A 75 7.44 2.40 -65.16
C LYS A 75 7.77 1.14 -65.97
N SER A 76 8.26 0.09 -65.33
CA SER A 76 8.62 -1.17 -66.00
C SER A 76 7.41 -1.84 -66.65
N LEU A 77 6.25 -1.86 -65.99
CA LEU A 77 5.01 -2.40 -66.55
C LEU A 77 4.46 -1.53 -67.68
N VAL A 78 4.49 -0.20 -67.55
CA VAL A 78 4.07 0.72 -68.61
C VAL A 78 4.97 0.61 -69.84
N TYR A 79 6.30 0.57 -69.67
CA TYR A 79 7.22 0.34 -70.79
C TYR A 79 7.02 -1.04 -71.43
N SER A 80 6.80 -2.07 -70.60
CA SER A 80 6.47 -3.41 -71.10
C SER A 80 5.18 -3.39 -71.89
N TYR A 81 4.15 -2.67 -71.43
CA TYR A 81 2.89 -2.46 -72.14
C TYR A 81 3.11 -1.83 -73.50
N TRP A 82 3.79 -0.68 -73.59
CA TRP A 82 4.01 0.01 -74.87
C TRP A 82 4.70 -0.89 -75.88
N ASN A 83 5.74 -1.61 -75.44
CA ASN A 83 6.43 -2.57 -76.29
C ASN A 83 5.50 -3.74 -76.66
N MET A 84 4.79 -4.36 -75.73
CA MET A 84 3.90 -5.49 -76.06
C MET A 84 2.75 -5.07 -76.98
N GLN A 85 2.20 -3.88 -76.81
CA GLN A 85 1.12 -3.37 -77.64
C GLN A 85 1.62 -3.04 -79.05
N ASP A 86 2.78 -2.40 -79.18
CA ASP A 86 3.40 -2.17 -80.48
C ASP A 86 3.72 -3.50 -81.18
N PHE A 87 4.06 -4.54 -80.42
CA PHE A 87 4.42 -5.85 -80.96
C PHE A 87 3.18 -6.56 -81.49
N VAL A 88 2.13 -6.62 -80.67
CA VAL A 88 0.84 -7.18 -81.05
C VAL A 88 0.25 -6.42 -82.23
N ASN A 89 0.35 -5.08 -82.26
CA ASN A 89 -0.15 -4.28 -83.38
C ASN A 89 0.63 -4.56 -84.68
N ASN A 90 1.97 -4.58 -84.64
CA ASN A 90 2.79 -4.89 -85.80
C ASN A 90 2.61 -6.34 -86.28
N ALA A 91 2.46 -7.30 -85.36
CA ALA A 91 2.13 -8.70 -85.68
C ALA A 91 0.76 -8.83 -86.35
N GLY A 92 -0.23 -8.05 -85.91
CA GLY A 92 -1.56 -8.00 -86.51
C GLY A 92 -1.55 -7.41 -87.93
N LEU A 93 -0.78 -6.34 -88.17
CA LEU A 93 -0.62 -5.75 -89.51
C LEU A 93 0.06 -6.72 -90.48
N LEU A 94 1.13 -7.40 -90.05
CA LEU A 94 1.83 -8.41 -90.86
C LEU A 94 0.95 -9.64 -91.16
N ALA A 95 0.06 -10.02 -90.23
CA ALA A 95 -0.91 -11.09 -90.46
C ALA A 95 -1.94 -10.74 -91.56
N LEU A 96 -2.35 -9.47 -91.65
CA LEU A 96 -3.25 -8.94 -92.68
C LEU A 96 -2.59 -8.85 -94.07
N GLU A 97 -1.29 -8.56 -94.12
CA GLU A 97 -0.54 -8.39 -95.38
C GLU A 97 -0.06 -9.72 -95.99
N SER A 98 0.17 -10.76 -95.18
CA SER A 98 0.95 -11.94 -95.60
C SER A 98 0.16 -13.25 -95.76
N GLY A 99 -1.10 -13.33 -95.30
CA GLY A 99 -1.90 -14.56 -95.38
C GLY A 99 -1.26 -15.76 -94.68
N VAL A 100 -0.90 -15.61 -93.40
CA VAL A 100 -0.14 -16.59 -92.61
C VAL A 100 -1.07 -17.66 -91.97
N GLY A 101 -0.58 -18.89 -91.81
CA GLY A 101 -1.34 -20.09 -91.41
C GLY A 101 -1.85 -20.18 -89.96
N ASP A 102 -2.40 -21.35 -89.60
CA ASP A 102 -3.12 -21.58 -88.32
C ASP A 102 -2.24 -21.42 -87.06
N GLU A 103 -0.98 -21.84 -87.08
CA GLU A 103 -0.06 -21.71 -85.93
C GLU A 103 0.27 -20.25 -85.59
N TRP A 104 0.46 -19.41 -86.61
CA TRP A 104 0.69 -17.97 -86.43
C TRP A 104 -0.53 -17.30 -85.77
N SER A 105 -1.73 -17.65 -86.24
CA SER A 105 -2.98 -17.14 -85.68
C SER A 105 -3.17 -17.59 -84.22
N HIS A 106 -2.72 -18.79 -83.86
CA HIS A 106 -2.73 -19.28 -82.48
C HIS A 106 -1.79 -18.48 -81.58
N HIS A 107 -0.52 -18.33 -81.97
CA HIS A 107 0.47 -17.57 -81.20
C HIS A 107 0.08 -16.09 -81.07
N TYR A 108 -0.39 -15.48 -82.15
CA TYR A 108 -0.90 -14.11 -82.13
C TYR A 108 -2.03 -13.93 -81.09
N ASN A 109 -2.99 -14.84 -81.05
CA ASN A 109 -4.10 -14.78 -80.08
C ASN A 109 -3.63 -14.99 -78.64
N ILE A 110 -2.62 -15.83 -78.40
CA ILE A 110 -2.00 -16.01 -77.07
C ILE A 110 -1.38 -14.69 -76.58
N TRP A 111 -0.56 -14.05 -77.41
CA TRP A 111 0.09 -12.77 -77.09
C TRP A 111 -0.92 -11.63 -76.91
N LYS A 112 -1.91 -11.54 -77.80
CA LYS A 112 -3.00 -10.54 -77.76
C LYS A 112 -3.80 -10.65 -76.46
N ASN A 113 -4.24 -11.87 -76.11
CA ASN A 113 -5.06 -12.09 -74.92
C ASN A 113 -4.27 -11.85 -73.64
N TRP A 114 -3.05 -12.38 -73.53
CA TRP A 114 -2.22 -12.17 -72.35
C TRP A 114 -1.86 -10.67 -72.14
N SER A 115 -1.51 -9.95 -73.21
CA SER A 115 -1.27 -8.50 -73.16
C SER A 115 -2.50 -7.76 -72.62
N SER A 116 -3.68 -8.03 -73.20
CA SER A 116 -4.95 -7.43 -72.74
C SER A 116 -5.23 -7.73 -71.25
N GLN A 117 -4.94 -8.96 -70.77
CA GLN A 117 -5.12 -9.34 -69.37
C GLN A 117 -4.20 -8.55 -68.43
N LEU A 118 -2.91 -8.50 -68.75
CA LEU A 118 -1.92 -7.80 -67.94
C LEU A 118 -2.23 -6.29 -67.87
N ASN A 119 -2.64 -5.69 -68.98
CA ASN A 119 -2.94 -4.25 -69.06
C ASN A 119 -4.21 -3.89 -68.29
N SER A 120 -5.24 -4.75 -68.38
CA SER A 120 -6.47 -4.56 -67.61
C SER A 120 -6.18 -4.55 -66.11
N ARG A 121 -5.32 -5.47 -65.64
CA ARG A 121 -4.87 -5.53 -64.22
C ARG A 121 -4.07 -4.30 -63.81
N LEU A 122 -3.16 -3.81 -64.67
CA LEU A 122 -2.38 -2.60 -64.40
C LEU A 122 -3.28 -1.38 -64.20
N TRP A 123 -4.16 -1.11 -65.17
CA TRP A 123 -5.06 0.06 -65.13
C TRP A 123 -6.05 -0.03 -63.98
N TRP A 124 -6.47 -1.23 -63.61
CA TRP A 124 -7.29 -1.45 -62.41
C TRP A 124 -6.56 -1.05 -61.12
N CYS A 125 -5.30 -1.43 -60.96
CA CYS A 125 -4.49 -1.01 -59.81
C CYS A 125 -4.26 0.51 -59.79
N ILE A 126 -4.01 1.12 -60.95
CA ILE A 126 -3.82 2.57 -61.09
C ILE A 126 -5.10 3.33 -60.69
N ALA A 127 -6.23 2.95 -61.26
CA ALA A 127 -7.52 3.58 -60.97
C ALA A 127 -7.87 3.54 -59.48
N ARG A 128 -7.57 2.43 -58.80
CA ARG A 128 -7.76 2.28 -57.35
C ARG A 128 -6.84 3.17 -56.52
N MET A 129 -5.58 3.30 -56.92
CA MET A 129 -4.65 4.22 -56.24
C MET A 129 -5.05 5.68 -56.42
N GLU A 130 -5.53 6.07 -57.59
CA GLU A 130 -6.02 7.43 -57.86
C GLU A 130 -7.30 7.74 -57.08
N LEU A 131 -8.22 6.77 -56.99
CA LEU A 131 -9.39 6.88 -56.13
C LEU A 131 -9.01 7.11 -54.67
N TRP A 132 -8.00 6.37 -54.18
CA TRP A 132 -7.47 6.53 -52.83
C TRP A 132 -6.86 7.92 -52.61
N LYS A 133 -6.15 8.47 -53.60
CA LYS A 133 -5.61 9.85 -53.56
C LYS A 133 -6.69 10.93 -53.59
N GLY A 134 -7.97 10.56 -53.74
CA GLY A 134 -9.08 11.49 -53.90
C GLY A 134 -9.13 12.13 -55.29
N GLU A 135 -8.35 11.64 -56.25
CA GLU A 135 -8.32 12.14 -57.62
C GLU A 135 -9.40 11.45 -58.45
N LEU A 136 -10.67 11.76 -58.15
CA LEU A 136 -11.84 11.08 -58.71
C LEU A 136 -11.86 11.08 -60.25
N ASP A 137 -11.58 12.22 -60.88
CA ASP A 137 -11.62 12.33 -62.35
C ASP A 137 -10.53 11.46 -63.01
N LYS A 138 -9.34 11.38 -62.43
CA LYS A 138 -8.25 10.51 -62.93
C LYS A 138 -8.58 9.03 -62.73
N SER A 139 -9.17 8.68 -61.59
CA SER A 139 -9.63 7.33 -61.32
C SER A 139 -10.66 6.84 -62.34
N ILE A 140 -11.64 7.69 -62.69
CA ILE A 140 -12.64 7.39 -63.72
C ILE A 140 -11.96 7.20 -65.08
N GLU A 141 -11.03 8.09 -65.46
CA GLU A 141 -10.25 7.96 -66.69
C GLU A 141 -9.47 6.64 -66.74
N SER A 142 -8.81 6.26 -65.64
CA SER A 142 -8.07 5.00 -65.52
C SER A 142 -8.98 3.76 -65.55
N PHE A 143 -10.20 3.82 -65.01
CA PHE A 143 -11.19 2.74 -65.16
C PHE A 143 -11.70 2.62 -66.59
N GLU A 144 -11.89 3.73 -67.31
CA GLU A 144 -12.21 3.70 -68.75
C GLU A 144 -11.04 3.13 -69.57
N GLN A 145 -9.78 3.43 -69.20
CA GLN A 145 -8.61 2.78 -69.81
C GLN A 145 -8.58 1.28 -69.54
N CYS A 146 -8.91 0.84 -68.32
CA CYS A 146 -9.06 -0.58 -67.99
C CYS A 146 -10.10 -1.26 -68.89
N LYS A 147 -11.25 -0.61 -69.11
CA LYS A 147 -12.33 -1.10 -69.98
C LYS A 147 -11.92 -1.22 -71.44
N GLN A 148 -11.22 -0.22 -71.97
CA GLN A 148 -10.70 -0.26 -73.34
C GLN A 148 -9.72 -1.41 -73.52
N ASN A 149 -8.78 -1.58 -72.59
CA ASN A 149 -7.79 -2.66 -72.65
C ASN A 149 -8.43 -4.05 -72.50
N TYR A 150 -9.46 -4.19 -71.66
CA TYR A 150 -10.22 -5.43 -71.53
C TYR A 150 -10.89 -5.83 -72.85
N ALA A 151 -11.48 -4.87 -73.56
CA ALA A 151 -12.18 -5.10 -74.82
C ALA A 151 -11.25 -5.51 -75.99
N LEU A 152 -9.94 -5.28 -75.88
CA LEU A 152 -8.97 -5.69 -76.91
C LEU A 152 -8.68 -7.20 -76.90
N GLY A 153 -8.99 -7.92 -75.82
CA GLY A 153 -8.80 -9.36 -75.70
C GLY A 153 -10.07 -10.17 -75.87
N GLU A 154 -9.94 -11.41 -76.33
CA GLU A 154 -11.02 -12.39 -76.45
C GLU A 154 -11.11 -13.25 -75.18
N HIS A 155 -11.41 -12.60 -74.05
CA HIS A 155 -11.50 -13.26 -72.74
C HIS A 155 -12.77 -14.11 -72.66
N LYS A 156 -12.62 -15.43 -72.52
CA LYS A 156 -13.74 -16.37 -72.30
C LYS A 156 -14.20 -16.42 -70.84
N GLU A 157 -13.36 -15.97 -69.91
CA GLU A 157 -13.56 -15.99 -68.46
C GLU A 157 -13.19 -14.62 -67.86
N ASP A 158 -13.71 -14.30 -66.67
CA ASP A 158 -13.37 -13.09 -65.92
C ASP A 158 -11.87 -13.04 -65.59
N ILE A 159 -11.26 -11.85 -65.63
CA ILE A 159 -9.86 -11.69 -65.22
C ILE A 159 -9.81 -11.59 -63.69
N VAL A 160 -9.12 -12.53 -63.05
CA VAL A 160 -9.01 -12.59 -61.59
C VAL A 160 -7.62 -12.10 -61.12
N ILE A 161 -7.61 -11.16 -60.19
CA ILE A 161 -6.44 -10.61 -59.51
C ILE A 161 -6.19 -11.42 -58.23
N VAL A 162 -5.11 -12.19 -58.22
CA VAL A 162 -4.80 -13.13 -57.13
C VAL A 162 -4.20 -12.42 -55.90
N ASN A 163 -3.50 -11.29 -56.08
CA ASN A 163 -2.80 -10.60 -54.99
C ASN A 163 -3.54 -9.36 -54.46
N SER A 164 -4.87 -9.32 -54.60
CA SER A 164 -5.71 -8.21 -54.16
C SER A 164 -6.77 -8.67 -53.16
N GLY A 165 -6.85 -8.02 -51.99
CA GLY A 165 -7.86 -8.26 -50.95
C GLY A 165 -9.22 -7.63 -51.26
N PHE A 166 -9.31 -6.76 -52.27
CA PHE A 166 -10.53 -6.10 -52.73
C PHE A 166 -10.66 -6.18 -54.25
N ASP A 167 -11.88 -6.20 -54.79
CA ASP A 167 -12.13 -5.97 -56.22
C ASP A 167 -11.31 -6.91 -57.14
N SER A 168 -11.29 -8.21 -56.83
CA SER A 168 -10.43 -9.20 -57.48
C SER A 168 -10.86 -9.56 -58.90
N ASN A 169 -12.10 -9.28 -59.30
CA ASN A 169 -12.60 -9.67 -60.62
C ASN A 169 -12.74 -8.44 -61.52
N ILE A 170 -12.09 -8.49 -62.67
CA ILE A 170 -12.21 -7.48 -63.72
C ILE A 170 -13.06 -8.05 -64.85
N ASN A 171 -14.21 -7.41 -65.08
CA ASN A 171 -15.03 -7.61 -66.27
C ASN A 171 -15.79 -6.31 -66.58
N ILE A 172 -16.39 -6.24 -67.78
CA ILE A 172 -17.05 -5.02 -68.28
C ILE A 172 -18.17 -4.55 -67.35
N SER A 173 -18.96 -5.46 -66.77
CA SER A 173 -20.03 -5.08 -65.84
C SER A 173 -19.49 -4.48 -64.55
N THR A 174 -18.42 -5.04 -63.98
CA THR A 174 -17.77 -4.52 -62.76
C THR A 174 -17.12 -3.16 -63.01
N ILE A 175 -16.43 -2.99 -64.15
CA ILE A 175 -15.83 -1.70 -64.51
C ILE A 175 -16.90 -0.63 -64.69
N ASN A 176 -17.96 -0.92 -65.46
CA ASN A 176 -19.07 0.03 -65.65
C ASN A 176 -19.79 0.38 -64.35
N TYR A 177 -19.94 -0.59 -63.44
CA TYR A 177 -20.53 -0.35 -62.12
C TYR A 177 -19.69 0.61 -61.28
N LYS A 178 -18.35 0.43 -61.26
CA LYS A 178 -17.43 1.33 -60.54
C LYS A 178 -17.46 2.73 -61.12
N ILE A 179 -17.41 2.87 -62.44
CA ILE A 179 -17.52 4.17 -63.11
C ILE A 179 -18.84 4.86 -62.75
N CYS A 180 -19.97 4.13 -62.84
CA CYS A 180 -21.29 4.65 -62.49
C CYS A 180 -21.40 5.11 -61.03
N ILE A 181 -20.84 4.35 -60.08
CA ILE A 181 -20.77 4.78 -58.66
C ILE A 181 -19.98 6.07 -58.54
N LEU A 182 -18.78 6.12 -59.15
CA LEU A 182 -17.89 7.27 -59.03
C LEU A 182 -18.51 8.53 -59.66
N GLU A 183 -19.17 8.38 -60.80
CA GLU A 183 -19.94 9.44 -61.45
C GLU A 183 -21.15 9.88 -60.62
N SER A 184 -21.80 8.97 -59.89
CA SER A 184 -22.91 9.29 -58.98
C SER A 184 -22.45 9.95 -57.67
N SER A 185 -21.21 9.69 -57.23
CA SER A 185 -20.63 10.27 -56.01
C SER A 185 -20.07 11.68 -56.21
N ARG A 186 -20.18 12.24 -57.42
CA ARG A 186 -19.63 13.54 -57.82
C ARG A 186 -20.25 14.73 -57.09
N ASP A 187 -21.46 14.55 -56.52
CA ASP A 187 -22.28 15.61 -55.92
C ASP A 187 -22.44 15.53 -54.39
N GLU A 188 -21.93 14.50 -53.71
CA GLU A 188 -22.03 14.39 -52.24
C GLU A 188 -20.65 14.51 -51.56
N SER A 189 -20.44 15.55 -50.76
CA SER A 189 -19.36 15.56 -49.77
C SER A 189 -19.65 14.49 -48.70
N GLN A 190 -19.26 13.25 -48.95
CA GLN A 190 -19.52 12.15 -48.02
C GLN A 190 -18.77 12.38 -46.70
N SER A 191 -19.50 12.35 -45.59
CA SER A 191 -18.90 12.36 -44.26
C SER A 191 -18.03 11.11 -44.07
N GLU A 192 -16.94 11.25 -43.32
CA GLU A 192 -16.01 10.17 -43.00
C GLU A 192 -16.74 8.91 -42.47
N TRP A 193 -17.77 9.12 -41.64
CA TRP A 193 -18.66 8.06 -41.13
C TRP A 193 -19.36 7.26 -42.23
N LYS A 194 -19.94 7.92 -43.24
CA LYS A 194 -20.60 7.24 -44.36
C LYS A 194 -19.60 6.40 -45.16
N ARG A 195 -18.42 6.96 -45.46
CA ARG A 195 -17.35 6.25 -46.16
C ARG A 195 -16.95 4.99 -45.40
N THR A 196 -16.68 5.11 -44.11
CA THR A 196 -16.32 3.97 -43.25
C THR A 196 -17.38 2.86 -43.27
N VAL A 197 -18.66 3.22 -43.18
CA VAL A 197 -19.77 2.26 -43.22
C VAL A 197 -19.90 1.57 -44.57
N SER A 198 -19.74 2.28 -45.69
CA SER A 198 -19.74 1.68 -47.02
C SER A 198 -18.60 0.68 -47.19
N HIS A 199 -17.39 1.04 -46.76
CA HIS A 199 -16.23 0.15 -46.78
C HIS A 199 -16.43 -1.13 -45.95
N PHE A 200 -17.05 -1.00 -44.78
CA PHE A 200 -17.42 -2.14 -43.93
C PHE A 200 -18.43 -3.08 -44.62
N ILE A 201 -19.49 -2.51 -45.21
CA ILE A 201 -20.51 -3.28 -45.93
C ILE A 201 -19.89 -4.04 -47.11
N ASP A 202 -19.02 -3.40 -47.87
CA ASP A 202 -18.39 -4.03 -49.04
C ASP A 202 -17.42 -5.15 -48.66
N SER A 203 -16.67 -4.98 -47.56
CA SER A 203 -15.77 -6.00 -47.02
C SER A 203 -16.52 -7.28 -46.62
N ILE A 204 -17.72 -7.16 -46.04
CA ILE A 204 -18.54 -8.32 -45.65
C ILE A 204 -19.20 -8.97 -46.87
N LYS A 205 -19.71 -8.19 -47.83
CA LYS A 205 -20.26 -8.73 -49.08
C LYS A 205 -19.22 -9.54 -49.85
N PHE A 206 -17.97 -9.09 -49.87
CA PHE A 206 -16.87 -9.82 -50.49
C PHE A 206 -16.67 -11.19 -49.81
N MET A 207 -16.68 -11.23 -48.47
CA MET A 207 -16.59 -12.49 -47.71
C MET A 207 -17.74 -13.46 -48.04
N GLN A 208 -18.96 -12.97 -48.26
CA GLN A 208 -20.13 -13.79 -48.61
C GLN A 208 -20.05 -14.39 -50.02
N ASN A 209 -19.42 -13.69 -50.97
CA ASN A 209 -19.29 -14.13 -52.35
C ASN A 209 -18.16 -15.16 -52.57
N ALA A 210 -17.32 -15.41 -51.57
CA ALA A 210 -16.14 -16.28 -51.67
C ALA A 210 -16.44 -17.80 -51.56
N VAL A 211 -17.72 -18.21 -51.47
CA VAL A 211 -18.11 -19.62 -51.22
C VAL A 211 -18.31 -20.41 -52.54
N SER A 212 -17.45 -21.39 -52.79
CA SER A 212 -17.59 -22.40 -53.88
C SER A 212 -17.09 -23.77 -53.39
N ASP A 213 -17.70 -24.87 -53.88
CA ASP A 213 -17.62 -26.24 -53.35
C ASP A 213 -16.24 -26.96 -53.36
N VAL A 214 -15.13 -26.31 -53.74
CA VAL A 214 -13.79 -26.95 -53.85
C VAL A 214 -12.72 -26.11 -53.13
N ILE A 215 -11.98 -26.70 -52.19
CA ILE A 215 -10.96 -26.03 -51.36
C ILE A 215 -9.55 -26.21 -51.96
N SER A 216 -8.89 -25.12 -52.37
CA SER A 216 -7.47 -25.08 -52.77
C SER A 216 -6.61 -24.31 -51.75
N GLN A 217 -5.28 -24.50 -51.75
CA GLN A 217 -4.36 -23.78 -50.84
C GLN A 217 -4.40 -22.26 -51.00
N ASP A 218 -4.57 -21.75 -52.23
CA ASP A 218 -4.71 -20.31 -52.50
C ASP A 218 -5.97 -19.72 -51.84
N ARG A 219 -7.08 -20.49 -51.78
CA ARG A 219 -8.31 -20.04 -51.11
C ARG A 219 -8.16 -19.86 -49.60
N VAL A 220 -7.24 -20.59 -48.95
CA VAL A 220 -6.96 -20.41 -47.52
C VAL A 220 -6.29 -19.05 -47.29
N ILE A 221 -5.36 -18.66 -48.16
CA ILE A 221 -4.72 -17.33 -48.12
C ILE A 221 -5.75 -16.23 -48.37
N HIS A 222 -6.62 -16.39 -49.38
CA HIS A 222 -7.72 -15.45 -49.67
C HIS A 222 -8.71 -15.31 -48.51
N TYR A 223 -9.06 -16.41 -47.85
CA TYR A 223 -9.93 -16.40 -46.67
C TYR A 223 -9.32 -15.59 -45.52
N TRP A 224 -8.01 -15.78 -45.25
CA TRP A 224 -7.31 -15.01 -44.21
C TRP A 224 -7.18 -13.52 -44.54
N ALA A 225 -6.86 -13.17 -45.80
CA ALA A 225 -6.80 -11.78 -46.25
C ALA A 225 -8.16 -11.08 -46.11
N THR A 226 -9.24 -11.81 -46.40
CA THR A 226 -10.61 -11.28 -46.25
C THR A 226 -10.99 -11.06 -44.80
N ILE A 227 -10.65 -11.99 -43.90
CA ILE A 227 -10.88 -11.82 -42.45
C ILE A 227 -10.10 -10.62 -41.92
N HIS A 228 -8.85 -10.44 -42.36
CA HIS A 228 -8.05 -9.28 -41.98
C HIS A 228 -8.71 -7.97 -42.45
N SER A 229 -9.13 -7.88 -43.72
CA SER A 229 -9.86 -6.73 -44.26
C SER A 229 -11.12 -6.41 -43.46
N VAL A 230 -11.90 -7.43 -43.09
CA VAL A 230 -13.13 -7.24 -42.32
C VAL A 230 -12.81 -6.74 -40.91
N ASN A 231 -11.79 -7.31 -40.26
CA ASN A 231 -11.32 -6.83 -38.96
C ASN A 231 -10.92 -5.35 -39.00
N GLU A 232 -10.17 -4.91 -40.01
CA GLU A 232 -9.75 -3.52 -40.14
C GLU A 232 -10.93 -2.58 -40.39
N SER A 233 -11.85 -2.97 -41.29
CA SER A 233 -13.07 -2.19 -41.52
C SER A 233 -13.95 -2.07 -40.27
N LEU A 234 -14.01 -3.13 -39.46
CA LEU A 234 -14.78 -3.19 -38.23
C LEU A 234 -14.16 -2.33 -37.12
N ALA A 235 -12.82 -2.30 -37.01
CA ALA A 235 -12.12 -1.42 -36.07
C ALA A 235 -12.42 0.06 -36.35
N GLU A 236 -12.46 0.45 -37.62
CA GLU A 236 -12.73 1.82 -38.04
C GLU A 236 -14.20 2.23 -37.78
N VAL A 237 -15.15 1.30 -37.96
CA VAL A 237 -16.55 1.50 -37.55
C VAL A 237 -16.65 1.68 -36.03
N ILE A 238 -15.96 0.86 -35.24
CA ILE A 238 -15.93 0.96 -33.78
C ILE A 238 -15.35 2.32 -33.35
N ARG A 239 -14.26 2.78 -33.97
CA ARG A 239 -13.66 4.10 -33.71
C ARG A 239 -14.65 5.23 -33.97
N CYS A 240 -15.30 5.23 -35.14
CA CYS A 240 -16.29 6.27 -35.45
C CYS A 240 -17.45 6.27 -34.44
N LEU A 241 -17.91 5.09 -33.99
CA LEU A 241 -18.94 4.99 -32.96
C LEU A 241 -18.48 5.42 -31.56
N SER A 242 -17.18 5.31 -31.25
CA SER A 242 -16.63 5.86 -30.00
C SER A 242 -16.52 7.39 -30.01
N ASP A 243 -16.41 8.00 -31.19
CA ASP A 243 -16.35 9.46 -31.40
C ASP A 243 -17.76 10.09 -31.54
N ASP A 244 -18.76 9.53 -30.86
CA ASP A 244 -20.17 10.01 -30.79
C ASP A 244 -20.99 10.00 -32.10
N ASN A 245 -20.53 9.35 -33.18
CA ASN A 245 -21.36 9.18 -34.38
C ASN A 245 -22.55 8.24 -34.10
N LYS A 246 -23.75 8.61 -34.57
CA LYS A 246 -24.96 7.81 -34.34
C LYS A 246 -25.32 6.97 -35.55
N PHE A 247 -25.78 5.75 -35.30
CA PHE A 247 -26.32 4.89 -36.35
C PHE A 247 -27.52 5.54 -37.08
N ALA A 248 -28.29 6.36 -36.36
CA ALA A 248 -29.44 7.09 -36.91
C ALA A 248 -29.07 8.09 -38.02
N ASP A 249 -27.82 8.53 -38.09
CA ASP A 249 -27.36 9.56 -39.03
C ASP A 249 -27.07 8.99 -40.44
N LEU A 250 -27.16 7.66 -40.61
CA LEU A 250 -26.97 6.96 -41.88
C LEU A 250 -28.23 6.99 -42.76
N SER A 251 -28.06 6.86 -44.07
CA SER A 251 -29.20 6.74 -45.00
C SER A 251 -30.00 5.47 -44.76
N THR A 252 -31.29 5.45 -45.11
CA THR A 252 -32.16 4.28 -44.92
C THR A 252 -31.63 3.02 -45.64
N ASN A 253 -30.97 3.21 -46.78
CA ASN A 253 -30.34 2.13 -47.54
C ASN A 253 -29.10 1.58 -46.82
N ASP A 254 -28.24 2.48 -46.32
CA ASP A 254 -27.02 2.09 -45.59
C ASP A 254 -27.36 1.42 -44.26
N GLN A 255 -28.37 1.91 -43.54
CA GLN A 255 -28.87 1.25 -42.33
C GLN A 255 -29.36 -0.17 -42.61
N THR A 256 -30.06 -0.39 -43.73
CA THR A 256 -30.56 -1.71 -44.11
C THR A 256 -29.41 -2.67 -44.45
N ASN A 257 -28.43 -2.21 -45.22
CA ASN A 257 -27.25 -3.00 -45.59
C ASN A 257 -26.35 -3.28 -44.39
N PHE A 258 -26.14 -2.30 -43.50
CA PHE A 258 -25.40 -2.45 -42.26
C PHE A 258 -26.05 -3.50 -41.35
N LYS A 259 -27.38 -3.47 -41.17
CA LYS A 259 -28.12 -4.47 -40.40
C LYS A 259 -27.94 -5.90 -40.95
N ARG A 260 -27.93 -6.06 -42.27
CA ARG A 260 -27.66 -7.37 -42.92
C ARG A 260 -26.24 -7.84 -42.60
N CYS A 261 -25.25 -6.96 -42.73
CA CYS A 261 -23.86 -7.27 -42.44
C CYS A 261 -23.65 -7.61 -40.95
N LEU A 262 -24.28 -6.86 -40.05
CA LEU A 262 -24.27 -7.12 -38.61
C LEU A 262 -24.88 -8.50 -38.27
N HIS A 263 -25.97 -8.89 -38.93
CA HIS A 263 -26.55 -10.22 -38.74
C HIS A 263 -25.56 -11.34 -39.10
N VAL A 264 -24.80 -11.15 -40.18
CA VAL A 264 -23.79 -12.13 -40.63
C VAL A 264 -22.70 -12.24 -39.58
N LEU A 265 -22.11 -11.12 -39.15
CA LEU A 265 -21.09 -11.10 -38.11
C LEU A 265 -21.59 -11.71 -36.79
N ASN A 266 -22.80 -11.35 -36.35
CA ASN A 266 -23.39 -11.89 -35.13
C ASN A 266 -23.61 -13.40 -35.22
N SER A 267 -24.07 -13.90 -36.37
CA SER A 267 -24.21 -15.35 -36.59
C SER A 267 -22.86 -16.04 -36.47
N THR A 268 -21.81 -15.49 -37.10
CA THR A 268 -20.45 -16.03 -37.03
C THR A 268 -19.88 -15.97 -35.60
N ALA A 269 -20.04 -14.85 -34.90
CA ALA A 269 -19.57 -14.69 -33.52
C ALA A 269 -20.31 -15.63 -32.55
N LEU A 270 -21.62 -15.85 -32.75
CA LEU A 270 -22.39 -16.82 -31.98
C LEU A 270 -21.96 -18.26 -32.26
N GLU A 271 -21.62 -18.61 -33.49
CA GLU A 271 -21.07 -19.93 -33.81
C GLU A 271 -19.70 -20.18 -33.17
N VAL A 272 -18.86 -19.14 -33.06
CA VAL A 272 -17.60 -19.19 -32.32
C VAL A 272 -17.84 -19.36 -30.81
N LEU A 273 -18.86 -18.68 -30.25
CA LEU A 273 -19.22 -18.77 -28.83
C LEU A 273 -20.05 -20.01 -28.46
N PHE A 274 -20.72 -20.65 -29.42
CA PHE A 274 -21.61 -21.80 -29.20
C PHE A 274 -21.48 -22.78 -30.38
N PRO A 275 -20.35 -23.49 -30.50
CA PRO A 275 -20.13 -24.39 -31.60
C PRO A 275 -21.15 -25.52 -31.57
N ARG A 276 -21.91 -25.68 -32.66
CA ARG A 276 -23.01 -26.66 -32.76
C ARG A 276 -22.52 -28.11 -32.95
N SER A 277 -21.21 -28.35 -33.07
CA SER A 277 -20.64 -29.69 -33.27
C SER A 277 -19.26 -29.89 -32.64
N MET A 278 -18.96 -31.13 -32.21
CA MET A 278 -17.62 -31.52 -31.69
C MET A 278 -16.47 -31.30 -32.68
N LYS A 279 -16.74 -31.36 -34.00
CA LYS A 279 -15.73 -31.07 -35.03
C LYS A 279 -15.38 -29.58 -35.06
N LEU A 280 -16.41 -28.74 -34.95
CA LEU A 280 -16.24 -27.29 -34.85
C LEU A 280 -15.54 -26.94 -33.54
N GLU A 281 -15.90 -27.57 -32.42
CA GLU A 281 -15.25 -27.36 -31.11
C GLU A 281 -13.73 -27.63 -31.12
N ARG A 282 -13.27 -28.72 -31.77
CA ARG A 282 -11.83 -29.00 -31.95
C ARG A 282 -11.15 -28.03 -32.92
N ALA A 283 -11.85 -27.60 -33.97
CA ALA A 283 -11.37 -26.54 -34.84
C ALA A 283 -11.32 -25.18 -34.13
N THR A 284 -12.25 -24.91 -33.21
CA THR A 284 -12.34 -23.69 -32.37
C THR A 284 -11.18 -23.59 -31.40
N THR A 285 -10.70 -24.70 -30.86
CA THR A 285 -9.44 -24.73 -30.07
C THR A 285 -8.18 -24.47 -30.92
N GLU A 286 -8.27 -24.60 -32.24
CA GLU A 286 -7.19 -24.35 -33.21
C GLU A 286 -7.41 -23.06 -34.04
N ILE A 287 -8.41 -22.23 -33.70
CA ILE A 287 -8.73 -21.00 -34.43
C ILE A 287 -7.56 -20.02 -34.38
N SER A 288 -7.15 -19.49 -35.54
CA SER A 288 -6.09 -18.48 -35.62
C SER A 288 -6.54 -17.14 -35.00
N GLU A 289 -5.59 -16.40 -34.46
CA GLU A 289 -5.76 -15.10 -33.81
C GLU A 289 -6.70 -14.11 -34.56
N PRO A 290 -6.63 -13.94 -35.89
CA PRO A 290 -7.56 -13.10 -36.66
C PRO A 290 -9.06 -13.38 -36.47
N LEU A 291 -9.47 -14.64 -36.35
CA LEU A 291 -10.88 -14.98 -36.15
C LEU A 291 -11.35 -14.67 -34.72
N ASN A 292 -10.45 -14.81 -33.74
CA ASN A 292 -10.73 -14.41 -32.36
C ASN A 292 -10.89 -12.89 -32.26
N ILE A 293 -10.02 -12.12 -32.96
CA ILE A 293 -10.15 -10.67 -33.09
C ILE A 293 -11.51 -10.30 -33.70
N LEU A 294 -11.93 -10.98 -34.78
CA LEU A 294 -13.22 -10.72 -35.43
C LEU A 294 -14.40 -10.96 -34.49
N CYS A 295 -14.38 -12.05 -33.73
CA CYS A 295 -15.39 -12.36 -32.73
C CYS A 295 -15.46 -11.25 -31.67
N VAL A 296 -14.32 -10.87 -31.07
CA VAL A 296 -14.25 -9.84 -30.02
C VAL A 296 -14.70 -8.47 -30.54
N ARG A 297 -14.20 -8.03 -31.69
CA ARG A 297 -14.59 -6.76 -32.33
C ARG A 297 -16.10 -6.74 -32.66
N THR A 298 -16.67 -7.86 -33.08
CA THR A 298 -18.12 -7.96 -33.34
C THR A 298 -18.93 -7.70 -32.06
N TRP A 299 -18.54 -8.29 -30.94
CA TRP A 299 -19.18 -8.02 -29.64
C TRP A 299 -19.00 -6.57 -29.19
N VAL A 300 -17.83 -5.97 -29.41
CA VAL A 300 -17.59 -4.54 -29.12
C VAL A 300 -18.52 -3.64 -29.95
N LEU A 301 -18.64 -3.90 -31.26
CA LEU A 301 -19.57 -3.18 -32.12
C LEU A 301 -21.00 -3.29 -31.59
N PHE A 302 -21.41 -4.50 -31.19
CA PHE A 302 -22.74 -4.74 -30.63
C PHE A 302 -22.97 -3.96 -29.32
N CYS A 303 -21.98 -3.90 -28.43
CA CYS A 303 -22.04 -3.11 -27.19
C CYS A 303 -22.25 -1.61 -27.47
N TYR A 304 -21.52 -1.03 -28.42
CA TYR A 304 -21.69 0.39 -28.79
C TYR A 304 -23.07 0.68 -29.38
N LEU A 305 -23.55 -0.18 -30.29
CA LEU A 305 -24.88 0.00 -30.90
C LEU A 305 -26.01 -0.17 -29.88
N LEU A 306 -25.91 -1.16 -28.99
CA LEU A 306 -26.88 -1.35 -27.91
C LEU A 306 -26.90 -0.14 -26.98
N ARG A 307 -25.74 0.36 -26.57
CA ARG A 307 -25.64 1.53 -25.69
C ARG A 307 -26.34 2.77 -26.27
N GLN A 308 -26.35 2.97 -27.59
CA GLN A 308 -27.09 4.06 -28.23
C GLN A 308 -28.63 3.90 -28.16
N SER A 309 -29.12 2.67 -27.93
CA SER A 309 -30.54 2.30 -27.95
C SER A 309 -31.14 2.01 -26.58
N VAL A 310 -30.30 1.80 -25.56
CA VAL A 310 -30.73 1.48 -24.19
C VAL A 310 -31.31 2.73 -23.52
N SER A 311 -32.58 2.65 -23.11
CA SER A 311 -33.19 3.66 -22.25
C SER A 311 -32.71 3.51 -20.81
N ASN A 312 -32.84 4.57 -19.99
CA ASN A 312 -32.44 4.53 -18.58
C ASN A 312 -33.08 3.40 -17.76
N SER A 313 -34.19 2.82 -18.22
CA SER A 313 -34.90 1.71 -17.58
C SER A 313 -34.28 0.32 -17.82
N LEU A 314 -33.37 0.17 -18.79
CA LEU A 314 -32.77 -1.12 -19.20
C LEU A 314 -31.26 -1.19 -18.91
N ILE A 315 -30.75 -0.28 -18.06
CA ILE A 315 -29.32 -0.17 -17.77
C ILE A 315 -28.81 -1.43 -17.04
N ASP A 316 -29.58 -1.95 -16.08
CA ASP A 316 -29.23 -3.17 -15.34
C ASP A 316 -29.16 -4.39 -16.26
N ASP A 317 -30.17 -4.56 -17.13
CA ASP A 317 -30.19 -5.63 -18.13
C ASP A 317 -28.97 -5.57 -19.07
N PHE A 318 -28.52 -4.35 -19.40
CA PHE A 318 -27.33 -4.15 -20.22
C PHE A 318 -26.04 -4.52 -19.47
N ALA A 319 -25.94 -4.20 -18.18
CA ALA A 319 -24.79 -4.60 -17.36
C ALA A 319 -24.70 -6.13 -17.18
N GLU A 320 -25.83 -6.80 -16.91
CA GLU A 320 -25.91 -8.27 -16.86
C GLU A 320 -25.55 -8.91 -18.21
N PHE A 321 -25.97 -8.28 -19.32
CA PHE A 321 -25.57 -8.71 -20.66
C PHE A 321 -24.05 -8.62 -20.87
N LEU A 322 -23.39 -7.52 -20.46
CA LEU A 322 -21.94 -7.37 -20.57
C LEU A 322 -21.19 -8.43 -19.75
N GLU A 323 -21.67 -8.73 -18.54
CA GLU A 323 -21.15 -9.81 -17.71
C GLU A 323 -21.25 -11.16 -18.43
N ALA A 324 -22.42 -11.50 -18.97
CA ALA A 324 -22.64 -12.77 -19.66
C ALA A 324 -21.73 -12.92 -20.88
N VAL A 325 -21.52 -11.85 -21.66
CA VAL A 325 -20.59 -11.85 -22.79
C VAL A 325 -19.14 -12.03 -22.32
N HIS A 326 -18.71 -11.32 -21.28
CA HIS A 326 -17.36 -11.47 -20.71
C HIS A 326 -17.11 -12.91 -20.24
N ASP A 327 -18.04 -13.52 -19.50
CA ASP A 327 -17.88 -14.88 -18.99
C ASP A 327 -17.74 -15.90 -20.16
N ARG A 328 -18.50 -15.72 -21.25
CA ARG A 328 -18.40 -16.61 -22.43
C ARG A 328 -17.12 -16.44 -23.23
N LEU A 329 -16.60 -15.21 -23.32
CA LEU A 329 -15.28 -14.93 -23.92
C LEU A 329 -14.15 -15.44 -23.00
N GLY A 330 -14.34 -15.36 -21.68
CA GLY A 330 -13.40 -15.80 -20.65
C GLY A 330 -13.18 -17.30 -20.63
N VAL A 331 -14.24 -18.11 -20.76
CA VAL A 331 -14.17 -19.58 -20.88
C VAL A 331 -13.30 -20.02 -22.08
N ARG A 332 -13.18 -19.17 -23.11
CA ARG A 332 -12.37 -19.42 -24.31
C ARG A 332 -10.99 -18.79 -24.27
N HIS A 333 -10.63 -18.11 -23.19
CA HIS A 333 -9.35 -17.41 -23.04
C HIS A 333 -9.15 -16.23 -24.03
N ILE A 334 -10.22 -15.73 -24.66
CA ILE A 334 -10.16 -14.69 -25.70
C ILE A 334 -10.60 -13.30 -25.24
N CYS A 335 -11.07 -13.13 -24.00
CA CYS A 335 -11.58 -11.82 -23.55
C CYS A 335 -10.51 -10.71 -23.51
N GLY A 336 -9.22 -11.07 -23.46
CA GLY A 336 -8.09 -10.12 -23.49
C GLY A 336 -7.46 -9.86 -24.87
N ILE A 337 -7.99 -10.44 -25.95
CA ILE A 337 -7.45 -10.28 -27.32
C ILE A 337 -7.65 -8.83 -27.82
N ASP A 338 -6.84 -8.41 -28.80
CA ASP A 338 -6.89 -7.08 -29.41
C ASP A 338 -6.69 -5.97 -28.37
N ASN A 339 -5.63 -6.10 -27.55
CA ASN A 339 -5.30 -5.20 -26.44
C ASN A 339 -6.44 -5.01 -25.41
N GLY A 340 -7.29 -6.03 -25.28
CA GLY A 340 -8.43 -6.05 -24.38
C GLY A 340 -9.47 -4.96 -24.66
N ILE A 341 -9.64 -4.58 -25.92
CA ILE A 341 -10.61 -3.55 -26.34
C ILE A 341 -12.01 -3.77 -25.75
N PHE A 342 -12.48 -5.03 -25.71
CA PHE A 342 -13.75 -5.38 -25.08
C PHE A 342 -13.75 -5.11 -23.58
N LEU A 343 -12.72 -5.54 -22.85
CA LEU A 343 -12.62 -5.33 -21.39
C LEU A 343 -12.57 -3.84 -21.04
N LYS A 344 -11.90 -3.01 -21.85
CA LYS A 344 -11.85 -1.55 -21.67
C LYS A 344 -13.24 -0.91 -21.84
N VAL A 345 -14.00 -1.34 -22.84
CA VAL A 345 -15.39 -0.87 -23.05
C VAL A 345 -16.29 -1.27 -21.87
N VAL A 346 -16.17 -2.51 -21.40
CA VAL A 346 -16.93 -3.00 -20.23
C VAL A 346 -16.54 -2.20 -18.97
N LEU A 347 -15.25 -2.03 -18.68
CA LEU A 347 -14.77 -1.26 -17.54
C LEU A 347 -15.30 0.17 -17.55
N ARG A 348 -15.12 0.89 -18.66
CA ARG A 348 -15.63 2.27 -18.81
C ARG A 348 -17.15 2.32 -18.59
N THR A 349 -17.87 1.39 -19.19
CA THR A 349 -19.34 1.35 -19.13
C THR A 349 -19.86 1.03 -17.72
N LEU A 350 -19.29 0.05 -17.03
CA LEU A 350 -19.69 -0.30 -15.67
C LEU A 350 -19.37 0.81 -14.67
N THR A 351 -18.19 1.44 -14.80
CA THR A 351 -17.79 2.56 -13.93
C THR A 351 -18.66 3.80 -14.12
N GLU A 352 -19.14 4.07 -15.33
CA GLU A 352 -20.07 5.17 -15.60
C GLU A 352 -21.50 4.90 -15.11
N LEU A 353 -21.99 3.67 -15.28
CA LEU A 353 -23.39 3.33 -15.04
C LEU A 353 -23.67 2.93 -13.58
N HIS A 354 -22.79 2.14 -12.95
CA HIS A 354 -23.00 1.59 -11.60
C HIS A 354 -21.69 1.48 -10.79
N PRO A 355 -21.16 2.60 -10.25
CA PRO A 355 -19.88 2.63 -9.52
C PRO A 355 -19.77 1.73 -8.27
N SER A 356 -20.89 1.17 -7.78
CA SER A 356 -20.93 0.39 -6.54
C SER A 356 -21.48 -1.02 -6.66
N GLU A 357 -22.39 -1.30 -7.61
CA GLU A 357 -23.12 -2.58 -7.65
C GLU A 357 -22.37 -3.68 -8.42
N TYR A 358 -21.63 -3.32 -9.47
CA TYR A 358 -20.94 -4.28 -10.35
C TYR A 358 -19.41 -4.36 -10.11
N ARG A 359 -18.94 -3.94 -8.92
CA ARG A 359 -17.50 -3.95 -8.57
C ARG A 359 -16.83 -5.31 -8.77
N GLN A 360 -17.57 -6.41 -8.54
CA GLN A 360 -17.04 -7.76 -8.77
C GLN A 360 -16.62 -7.96 -10.23
N HIS A 361 -17.42 -7.46 -11.17
CA HIS A 361 -17.17 -7.57 -12.61
C HIS A 361 -16.10 -6.58 -13.09
N GLU A 362 -16.04 -5.39 -12.48
CA GLU A 362 -14.91 -4.47 -12.71
C GLU A 362 -13.58 -5.12 -12.31
N TYR A 363 -13.50 -5.70 -11.11
CA TYR A 363 -12.30 -6.41 -10.66
C TYR A 363 -11.98 -7.63 -11.52
N GLN A 364 -13.01 -8.33 -12.01
CA GLN A 364 -12.83 -9.42 -12.97
C GLN A 364 -12.22 -8.93 -14.29
N CYS A 365 -12.66 -7.78 -14.82
CA CYS A 365 -12.09 -7.20 -16.02
C CYS A 365 -10.65 -6.72 -15.80
N CYS A 366 -10.36 -6.04 -14.69
CA CYS A 366 -9.00 -5.67 -14.29
C CYS A 366 -8.08 -6.88 -14.12
N HIS A 367 -8.61 -8.01 -13.63
CA HIS A 367 -7.85 -9.26 -13.54
C HIS A 367 -7.52 -9.84 -14.92
N CYS A 368 -8.51 -9.91 -15.81
CA CYS A 368 -8.32 -10.41 -17.17
C CYS A 368 -7.38 -9.52 -17.99
N LEU A 369 -7.39 -8.19 -17.76
CA LEU A 369 -6.63 -7.23 -18.54
C LEU A 369 -5.23 -6.99 -17.98
N TYR A 370 -5.10 -6.75 -16.68
CA TYR A 370 -3.85 -6.28 -16.02
C TYR A 370 -3.27 -7.29 -15.02
N ARG A 371 -3.90 -8.46 -14.88
CA ARG A 371 -3.57 -9.46 -13.84
C ARG A 371 -3.65 -8.90 -12.42
N VAL A 372 -4.47 -7.88 -12.21
CA VAL A 372 -4.74 -7.32 -10.88
C VAL A 372 -5.78 -8.21 -10.20
N SER A 373 -5.47 -8.75 -9.02
CA SER A 373 -6.46 -9.48 -8.23
C SER A 373 -6.90 -8.57 -7.10
N LEU A 374 -8.16 -8.18 -7.07
CA LEU A 374 -8.74 -7.37 -6.00
C LEU A 374 -10.06 -7.99 -5.57
N SER A 375 -10.16 -8.35 -4.29
CA SER A 375 -11.30 -9.06 -3.71
C SER A 375 -11.85 -8.37 -2.47
N VAL A 376 -11.64 -7.04 -2.35
CA VAL A 376 -11.96 -6.21 -1.18
C VAL A 376 -13.28 -6.61 -0.50
N ASP A 377 -14.40 -6.43 -1.20
CA ASP A 377 -15.77 -6.75 -0.75
C ASP A 377 -16.43 -7.87 -1.58
N THR A 378 -15.68 -8.47 -2.50
CA THR A 378 -16.20 -9.41 -3.50
C THR A 378 -15.47 -10.75 -3.45
N THR A 379 -15.97 -11.72 -4.21
CA THR A 379 -15.22 -12.95 -4.44
C THR A 379 -13.95 -12.68 -5.29
N PRO A 380 -12.85 -13.44 -5.10
CA PRO A 380 -11.67 -13.31 -5.93
C PRO A 380 -11.98 -13.54 -7.42
N PRO A 381 -11.36 -12.78 -8.33
CA PRO A 381 -11.54 -12.98 -9.77
C PRO A 381 -11.20 -14.40 -10.22
N LYS A 382 -11.98 -14.94 -11.15
CA LYS A 382 -11.71 -16.18 -11.86
C LYS A 382 -10.54 -15.98 -12.83
N ASN A 383 -9.63 -16.95 -12.90
CA ASN A 383 -8.53 -16.88 -13.86
C ASN A 383 -9.00 -17.37 -15.25
N HIS A 384 -9.21 -16.44 -16.18
CA HIS A 384 -9.55 -16.73 -17.58
C HIS A 384 -8.32 -17.01 -18.46
N ASN A 385 -7.11 -17.15 -17.91
CA ASN A 385 -5.87 -17.46 -18.63
C ASN A 385 -5.54 -16.55 -19.84
N THR A 386 -5.93 -15.28 -19.80
CA THR A 386 -5.70 -14.30 -20.87
C THR A 386 -4.28 -13.73 -20.90
N THR A 387 -3.83 -13.25 -22.06
CA THR A 387 -2.62 -12.44 -22.16
C THR A 387 -2.80 -11.10 -21.45
N ALA A 388 -1.85 -10.73 -20.59
CA ALA A 388 -1.92 -9.52 -19.79
C ALA A 388 -1.35 -8.31 -20.54
N ALA A 389 -2.00 -7.17 -20.42
CA ALA A 389 -1.46 -5.86 -20.79
C ALA A 389 -0.84 -5.17 -19.56
N ASP A 390 0.03 -4.20 -19.81
CA ASP A 390 0.54 -3.33 -18.75
C ASP A 390 -0.59 -2.46 -18.18
N LEU A 391 -0.58 -2.25 -16.86
CA LEU A 391 -1.57 -1.44 -16.17
C LEU A 391 -1.46 0.02 -16.63
N ASP A 392 -2.57 0.60 -17.08
CA ASP A 392 -2.63 2.00 -17.48
C ASP A 392 -2.88 2.94 -16.30
N HIS A 393 -2.60 4.23 -16.50
CA HIS A 393 -2.70 5.25 -15.46
C HIS A 393 -4.12 5.44 -14.92
N GLU A 394 -5.12 5.48 -15.81
CA GLU A 394 -6.52 5.75 -15.46
C GLU A 394 -7.10 4.61 -14.59
N THR A 395 -6.81 3.36 -14.98
CA THR A 395 -7.20 2.19 -14.18
C THR A 395 -6.44 2.12 -12.86
N ALA A 396 -5.15 2.49 -12.82
CA ALA A 396 -4.38 2.52 -11.57
C ALA A 396 -4.97 3.51 -10.55
N GLU A 397 -5.41 4.69 -10.99
CA GLU A 397 -6.10 5.67 -10.15
C GLU A 397 -7.44 5.16 -9.61
N LEU A 398 -8.23 4.51 -10.47
CA LEU A 398 -9.51 3.91 -10.09
C LEU A 398 -9.32 2.82 -9.04
N LEU A 399 -8.40 1.88 -9.28
CA LEU A 399 -8.09 0.81 -8.32
C LEU A 399 -7.59 1.37 -7.00
N PHE A 400 -6.73 2.39 -7.04
CA PHE A 400 -6.23 3.02 -5.82
C PHE A 400 -7.35 3.75 -5.05
N ARG A 401 -8.29 4.40 -5.73
CA ARG A 401 -9.47 5.01 -5.09
C ARG A 401 -10.28 3.99 -4.31
N GLU A 402 -10.57 2.83 -4.89
CA GLU A 402 -11.32 1.77 -4.21
C GLU A 402 -10.55 1.18 -3.02
N ILE A 403 -9.23 0.96 -3.18
CA ILE A 403 -8.37 0.50 -2.09
C ILE A 403 -8.34 1.54 -0.96
N ARG A 404 -8.21 2.83 -1.27
CA ARG A 404 -8.24 3.92 -0.28
C ARG A 404 -9.57 3.96 0.48
N ASN A 405 -10.69 3.83 -0.20
CA ASN A 405 -12.01 3.77 0.44
C ASN A 405 -12.10 2.59 1.41
N TYR A 406 -11.66 1.40 0.99
CA TYR A 406 -11.58 0.23 1.85
C TYR A 406 -10.68 0.43 3.08
N LEU A 407 -9.50 1.00 2.87
CA LEU A 407 -8.53 1.22 3.95
C LEU A 407 -9.03 2.25 4.96
N ASN A 408 -9.72 3.30 4.51
CA ASN A 408 -10.34 4.30 5.37
C ASN A 408 -11.49 3.71 6.20
N GLN A 409 -12.40 2.95 5.58
CA GLN A 409 -13.47 2.26 6.29
C GLN A 409 -12.93 1.26 7.33
N LYS A 410 -11.80 0.60 7.03
CA LYS A 410 -11.12 -0.27 7.99
C LYS A 410 -10.40 0.50 9.10
N SER A 411 -9.91 1.71 8.85
CA SER A 411 -9.22 2.49 9.88
C SER A 411 -10.14 3.02 10.97
N ASP A 412 -11.43 3.17 10.69
CA ASP A 412 -12.44 3.54 11.68
C ASP A 412 -12.77 2.38 12.66
N LYS A 413 -12.36 1.16 12.33
CA LYS A 413 -12.52 -0.05 13.16
C LYS A 413 -11.21 -0.37 13.89
N MET A 414 -11.26 -0.78 15.16
CA MET A 414 -10.08 -1.01 16.02
C MET A 414 -8.95 -1.83 15.35
N TYR A 415 -7.70 -1.54 15.75
CA TYR A 415 -6.44 -2.17 15.29
C TYR A 415 -6.45 -3.71 15.18
N LYS A 416 -7.23 -4.43 15.98
CA LYS A 416 -7.30 -5.90 15.95
C LYS A 416 -8.00 -6.46 14.68
N ALA A 417 -8.74 -5.65 13.93
CA ALA A 417 -9.43 -6.06 12.69
C ALA A 417 -8.66 -5.69 11.40
N TRP A 418 -7.44 -5.17 11.54
CA TRP A 418 -6.64 -4.61 10.44
C TRP A 418 -5.85 -5.68 9.66
N ALA A 419 -6.45 -6.85 9.41
CA ALA A 419 -5.91 -7.82 8.47
C ALA A 419 -6.24 -7.37 7.04
N ILE A 420 -5.25 -6.84 6.32
CA ILE A 420 -5.38 -6.48 4.91
C ILE A 420 -5.12 -7.73 4.06
N LYS A 421 -6.04 -8.01 3.12
CA LYS A 421 -5.94 -9.13 2.20
C LYS A 421 -4.67 -9.00 1.33
N ASN A 422 -4.04 -10.12 0.95
CA ASN A 422 -2.76 -10.09 0.25
C ASN A 422 -2.87 -9.51 -1.16
N ASP A 423 -3.98 -9.79 -1.84
CA ASP A 423 -4.32 -9.29 -3.17
C ASP A 423 -4.40 -7.75 -3.24
N VAL A 424 -4.87 -7.09 -2.17
CA VAL A 424 -4.82 -5.62 -2.00
C VAL A 424 -3.38 -5.13 -1.95
N LYS A 425 -2.49 -5.85 -1.25
CA LYS A 425 -1.06 -5.47 -1.15
C LYS A 425 -0.36 -5.64 -2.50
N ASP A 426 -0.60 -6.77 -3.16
CA ASP A 426 -0.04 -7.07 -4.47
C ASP A 426 -0.48 -6.03 -5.51
N THR A 427 -1.74 -5.60 -5.44
CA THR A 427 -2.28 -4.53 -6.30
C THR A 427 -1.63 -3.18 -5.99
N LEU A 428 -1.46 -2.82 -4.71
CA LEU A 428 -0.75 -1.60 -4.32
C LEU A 428 0.71 -1.59 -4.77
N ASP A 429 1.39 -2.74 -4.70
CA ASP A 429 2.77 -2.87 -5.16
C ASP A 429 2.88 -2.75 -6.68
N LYS A 430 1.92 -3.31 -7.44
CA LYS A 430 1.81 -3.09 -8.89
C LYS A 430 1.63 -1.61 -9.24
N ILE A 431 0.69 -0.94 -8.58
CA ILE A 431 0.47 0.51 -8.76
C ILE A 431 1.75 1.27 -8.41
N ALA A 432 2.38 1.00 -7.27
CA ALA A 432 3.60 1.68 -6.85
C ALA A 432 4.80 1.46 -7.79
N ASN A 433 4.89 0.31 -8.46
CA ASN A 433 5.96 0.06 -9.44
C ASN A 433 5.80 0.90 -10.73
N MET A 434 4.59 1.37 -11.05
CA MET A 434 4.36 2.28 -12.17
C MET A 434 4.83 3.71 -11.88
N PHE A 435 4.83 4.10 -10.60
CA PHE A 435 5.15 5.44 -10.15
C PHE A 435 6.49 5.43 -9.41
N PRO A 436 7.59 5.87 -10.05
CA PRO A 436 8.89 5.86 -9.41
C PRO A 436 8.86 6.75 -8.15
N PRO A 437 9.64 6.38 -7.11
CA PRO A 437 9.67 7.14 -5.88
C PRO A 437 10.04 8.61 -6.14
N PRO A 438 9.46 9.56 -5.38
CA PRO A 438 9.73 10.98 -5.54
C PRO A 438 11.22 11.30 -5.41
N ARG A 439 11.75 12.10 -6.35
CA ARG A 439 13.15 12.55 -6.34
C ARG A 439 13.48 13.28 -5.03
N ASP A 440 14.70 13.07 -4.54
CA ASP A 440 15.21 13.66 -3.29
C ASP A 440 15.29 15.20 -3.31
N ASP A 441 15.30 15.82 -4.50
CA ASP A 441 15.50 17.26 -4.66
C ASP A 441 14.30 18.09 -4.16
N ARG A 442 13.09 17.51 -4.10
CA ARG A 442 11.88 18.23 -3.63
C ARG A 442 11.95 18.60 -2.16
N PHE A 443 12.44 17.68 -1.31
CA PHE A 443 12.64 17.96 0.12
C PHE A 443 13.77 18.98 0.35
N SER A 444 14.77 19.01 -0.55
CA SER A 444 15.91 19.94 -0.46
C SER A 444 15.60 21.39 -0.81
N LYS A 445 14.45 21.66 -1.46
CA LYS A 445 14.02 22.99 -1.91
C LYS A 445 13.14 23.75 -0.91
N CYS A 446 12.55 23.08 0.09
CA CYS A 446 11.82 23.74 1.17
C CYS A 446 12.81 24.35 2.19
N SER A 447 12.51 25.52 2.74
CA SER A 447 13.24 26.11 3.88
C SER A 447 13.22 25.26 5.16
N TRP A 448 12.54 24.11 5.16
CA TRP A 448 12.72 22.95 6.04
C TRP A 448 14.10 22.25 5.86
N LYS A 449 15.09 23.01 5.40
CA LYS A 449 16.45 22.59 5.10
C LYS A 449 17.07 21.88 6.28
N THR A 450 17.14 20.57 6.17
CA THR A 450 18.44 19.92 6.26
C THR A 450 18.29 18.67 5.43
N ARG A 451 19.17 18.52 4.42
CA ARG A 451 19.35 17.25 3.69
C ARG A 451 19.58 16.07 4.66
N ASN A 452 19.90 16.41 5.91
CA ASN A 452 20.17 15.59 7.08
C ASN A 452 19.31 15.99 8.31
N PHE A 453 18.07 16.50 8.19
CA PHE A 453 17.35 17.08 9.35
C PHE A 453 17.19 16.07 10.47
N LEU A 454 16.89 14.83 10.08
CA LEU A 454 16.79 13.68 10.96
C LEU A 454 18.14 13.25 11.55
N ASP A 455 19.25 13.62 10.91
CA ASP A 455 20.60 13.31 11.39
C ASP A 455 21.24 14.49 12.15
N ASP A 456 20.59 15.66 12.18
CA ASP A 456 21.05 16.88 12.85
C ASP A 456 20.72 16.87 14.35
N ASP A 457 21.49 17.55 15.20
CA ASP A 457 21.25 17.54 16.66
C ASP A 457 19.93 18.23 17.04
N ILE A 458 19.45 17.95 18.25
CA ILE A 458 18.18 18.51 18.71
C ILE A 458 18.42 19.92 19.28
N ASN A 459 18.05 20.96 18.53
CA ASN A 459 17.82 22.27 19.11
C ASN A 459 16.50 22.26 19.91
N PHE A 460 16.55 21.83 21.17
CA PHE A 460 15.37 21.57 21.98
C PHE A 460 14.44 22.78 22.08
N TYR A 461 14.98 23.98 22.37
CA TYR A 461 14.17 25.17 22.60
C TYR A 461 13.46 25.63 21.31
N GLU A 462 14.12 25.55 20.16
CA GLU A 462 13.50 25.85 18.86
C GLU A 462 12.48 24.77 18.42
N ALA A 463 12.74 23.50 18.78
CA ALA A 463 11.86 22.40 18.44
C ALA A 463 10.54 22.44 19.21
N VAL A 464 10.57 22.86 20.48
CA VAL A 464 9.38 22.98 21.34
C VAL A 464 8.66 24.33 21.20
N GLN A 465 9.31 25.33 20.59
CA GLN A 465 8.68 26.61 20.26
C GLN A 465 7.78 26.49 19.02
N TYR A 466 6.55 26.97 19.17
CA TYR A 466 5.53 26.94 18.11
C TYR A 466 5.42 28.26 17.33
N LYS A 467 5.96 29.35 17.90
CA LYS A 467 5.93 30.70 17.34
C LYS A 467 7.29 31.04 16.73
N GLU A 468 7.54 30.72 15.46
CA GLU A 468 8.54 31.44 14.66
C GLU A 468 8.51 31.11 13.15
N HIS A 469 8.68 32.18 12.35
CA HIS A 469 8.91 32.32 10.90
C HIS A 469 7.77 32.08 9.88
N ASN A 470 6.93 33.11 9.70
CA ASN A 470 5.91 33.26 8.64
C ASN A 470 6.42 33.08 7.19
N HIS A 471 7.72 33.21 6.93
CA HIS A 471 8.29 33.12 5.59
C HIS A 471 8.36 31.68 5.07
N ASP A 472 8.64 30.71 5.95
CA ASP A 472 8.85 29.30 5.59
C ASP A 472 7.55 28.54 5.28
N VAL A 473 6.45 28.99 5.89
CA VAL A 473 5.11 28.39 5.74
C VAL A 473 4.54 28.61 4.33
N LYS A 474 4.85 29.76 3.71
CA LYS A 474 4.38 30.10 2.35
C LYS A 474 5.06 29.26 1.27
N GLU A 475 6.35 28.94 1.43
CA GLU A 475 7.07 28.05 0.51
C GLU A 475 6.50 26.63 0.56
N LEU A 476 6.12 26.13 1.75
CA LEU A 476 5.51 24.79 1.88
C LEU A 476 4.18 24.64 1.17
N GLY A 477 3.31 25.66 1.26
CA GLY A 477 2.05 25.67 0.53
C GLY A 477 2.25 25.56 -0.99
N SER A 478 3.31 26.18 -1.50
CA SER A 478 3.66 26.14 -2.94
C SER A 478 4.25 24.81 -3.41
N VAL A 479 4.91 24.05 -2.53
CA VAL A 479 5.44 22.70 -2.84
C VAL A 479 4.33 21.66 -2.83
N SER A 480 3.38 21.78 -1.89
CA SER A 480 2.22 20.90 -1.81
C SER A 480 1.24 21.08 -2.99
N SER A 481 1.29 22.20 -3.71
CA SER A 481 0.32 22.53 -4.76
C SER A 481 0.76 22.18 -6.19
N ARG A 482 2.05 21.82 -6.41
CA ARG A 482 2.63 21.87 -7.77
C ARG A 482 2.59 20.57 -8.56
N ASP A 483 2.74 19.36 -7.98
CA ASP A 483 3.12 18.18 -8.79
C ASP A 483 2.59 16.81 -8.32
N SER A 484 1.62 16.72 -7.41
CA SER A 484 0.99 15.42 -7.11
C SER A 484 -0.24 15.23 -7.99
N ASP A 485 -0.26 14.15 -8.78
CA ASP A 485 -1.53 13.57 -9.22
C ASP A 485 -2.37 13.37 -7.96
N ARG A 486 -3.39 14.22 -7.78
CA ARG A 486 -4.19 14.26 -6.55
C ARG A 486 -4.79 12.88 -6.25
N ALA A 487 -5.03 12.10 -7.30
CA ALA A 487 -5.54 10.75 -7.19
C ALA A 487 -4.60 9.82 -6.41
N LEU A 488 -3.27 9.87 -6.62
CA LEU A 488 -2.31 8.94 -6.02
C LEU A 488 -1.47 9.53 -4.87
N ALA A 489 -1.78 10.76 -4.45
CA ALA A 489 -1.06 11.48 -3.40
C ALA A 489 -1.01 10.75 -2.04
N ASP A 490 -1.88 9.77 -1.78
CA ASP A 490 -1.92 9.01 -0.51
C ASP A 490 -1.21 7.64 -0.62
N LEU A 491 -0.67 7.28 -1.78
CA LEU A 491 -0.20 5.91 -2.08
C LEU A 491 0.85 5.42 -1.08
N TYR A 492 1.92 6.19 -0.92
CA TYR A 492 3.02 5.83 -0.03
C TYR A 492 2.61 5.89 1.46
N TYR A 493 1.72 6.83 1.83
CA TYR A 493 1.14 6.87 3.18
C TYR A 493 0.40 5.56 3.52
N PHE A 494 -0.48 5.08 2.64
CA PHE A 494 -1.20 3.82 2.90
C PHE A 494 -0.26 2.60 2.92
N ARG A 495 0.75 2.54 2.04
CA ARG A 495 1.77 1.47 2.11
C ARG A 495 2.53 1.47 3.44
N GLY A 496 2.96 2.64 3.91
CA GLY A 496 3.60 2.80 5.22
C GLY A 496 2.66 2.41 6.37
N LYS A 497 1.40 2.84 6.32
CA LYS A 497 0.36 2.49 7.31
C LYS A 497 0.12 0.98 7.35
N ILE A 498 0.20 0.31 6.18
CA ILE A 498 0.12 -1.15 6.10
C ILE A 498 1.24 -1.83 6.86
N LEU A 499 2.47 -1.43 6.61
CA LEU A 499 3.64 -2.00 7.26
C LEU A 499 3.63 -1.75 8.77
N LEU A 500 3.29 -0.54 9.20
CA LEU A 500 3.22 -0.19 10.63
C LEU A 500 2.14 -0.99 11.38
N ASN A 501 0.98 -1.22 10.78
CA ASN A 501 -0.07 -2.03 11.41
C ASN A 501 0.26 -3.53 11.41
N GLN A 502 0.94 -4.04 10.36
CA GLN A 502 1.47 -5.40 10.39
C GLN A 502 2.52 -5.56 11.49
N PHE A 503 3.37 -4.55 11.70
CA PHE A 503 4.29 -4.52 12.84
C PHE A 503 3.52 -4.58 14.15
N LYS A 504 2.50 -3.74 14.37
CA LYS A 504 1.71 -3.72 15.62
C LYS A 504 0.97 -5.03 15.92
N THR A 505 0.60 -5.80 14.89
CA THR A 505 -0.16 -7.06 15.03
C THR A 505 0.71 -8.32 15.01
N ARG A 506 2.03 -8.19 14.79
CA ARG A 506 2.95 -9.34 14.72
C ARG A 506 3.07 -10.09 16.05
N SER A 507 3.48 -11.36 15.98
CA SER A 507 3.97 -12.05 17.17
C SER A 507 5.35 -11.50 17.56
N LYS A 508 5.57 -11.27 18.85
CA LYS A 508 6.80 -10.65 19.40
C LYS A 508 8.07 -11.53 19.30
N ALA A 509 8.05 -12.60 18.51
CA ALA A 509 9.11 -13.62 18.50
C ALA A 509 10.28 -13.31 17.56
N ASN A 510 10.12 -12.41 16.57
CA ASN A 510 11.16 -12.15 15.57
C ASN A 510 11.47 -10.64 15.46
N VAL A 511 12.54 -10.22 16.13
CA VAL A 511 12.99 -8.81 16.18
C VAL A 511 13.57 -8.34 14.84
N ASN A 512 14.36 -9.15 14.15
CA ASN A 512 14.94 -8.76 12.85
C ASN A 512 13.86 -8.49 11.80
N LYS A 513 12.82 -9.34 11.77
CA LYS A 513 11.65 -9.10 10.91
C LYS A 513 10.89 -7.84 11.33
N ALA A 514 10.86 -7.53 12.62
CA ALA A 514 10.22 -6.31 13.12
C ALA A 514 10.96 -5.05 12.65
N VAL A 515 12.29 -5.06 12.72
CA VAL A 515 13.16 -3.96 12.27
C VAL A 515 13.01 -3.74 10.77
N ASP A 516 13.13 -4.80 9.94
CA ASP A 516 12.95 -4.72 8.47
C ASP A 516 11.58 -4.13 8.09
N MET A 517 10.51 -4.52 8.80
CA MET A 517 9.16 -3.96 8.56
C MET A 517 9.07 -2.47 8.92
N LEU A 518 9.73 -2.04 10.00
CA LEU A 518 9.78 -0.63 10.40
C LEU A 518 10.61 0.20 9.43
N GLU A 519 11.76 -0.30 8.97
CA GLU A 519 12.62 0.37 7.98
C GLU A 519 11.89 0.57 6.66
N LYS A 520 11.18 -0.45 6.16
CA LYS A 520 10.31 -0.33 4.99
C LYS A 520 9.19 0.69 5.23
N ALA A 521 8.58 0.71 6.42
CA ALA A 521 7.55 1.70 6.74
C ALA A 521 8.10 3.13 6.73
N ILE A 522 9.29 3.33 7.31
CA ILE A 522 10.03 4.61 7.32
C ILE A 522 10.29 5.09 5.90
N GLU A 523 10.75 4.20 5.03
CA GLU A 523 10.98 4.52 3.62
C GLU A 523 9.69 5.01 2.94
N GLN A 524 8.57 4.28 3.10
CA GLN A 524 7.29 4.67 2.51
C GLN A 524 6.78 6.02 3.05
N PHE A 525 6.84 6.26 4.37
CA PHE A 525 6.44 7.55 4.92
C PHE A 525 7.36 8.70 4.49
N THR A 526 8.64 8.41 4.27
CA THR A 526 9.60 9.38 3.73
C THR A 526 9.24 9.75 2.29
N PHE A 527 8.89 8.77 1.44
CA PHE A 527 8.38 9.04 0.09
C PHE A 527 7.10 9.88 0.12
N ASP A 528 6.20 9.60 1.06
CA ASP A 528 4.98 10.38 1.20
C ASP A 528 5.24 11.85 1.56
N LEU A 529 6.12 12.11 2.53
CA LEU A 529 6.46 13.45 2.99
C LEU A 529 7.22 14.28 1.94
N ARG A 530 7.90 13.63 0.98
CA ARG A 530 8.49 14.32 -0.17
C ARG A 530 7.44 14.89 -1.12
N ASN A 531 6.26 14.27 -1.19
CA ASN A 531 5.14 14.76 -1.99
C ASN A 531 4.20 15.65 -1.17
N ASN A 532 3.97 15.31 0.10
CA ASN A 532 2.99 15.95 0.98
C ASN A 532 3.65 16.37 2.30
N PRO A 533 4.51 17.41 2.31
CA PRO A 533 5.24 17.83 3.51
C PRO A 533 4.32 18.33 4.65
N LEU A 534 3.08 18.70 4.33
CA LEU A 534 2.04 19.16 5.25
C LEU A 534 1.20 18.03 5.85
N ARG A 535 1.41 16.76 5.48
CA ARG A 535 0.61 15.66 6.02
C ARG A 535 1.04 15.32 7.45
N PHE A 536 0.25 15.76 8.42
CA PHE A 536 0.45 15.47 9.84
C PHE A 536 0.58 13.96 10.13
N ALA A 537 -0.34 13.15 9.59
CA ALA A 537 -0.39 11.72 9.84
C ALA A 537 0.92 10.99 9.44
N SER A 538 1.58 11.45 8.38
CA SER A 538 2.85 10.87 7.91
C SER A 538 4.02 11.25 8.82
N TRP A 539 4.11 12.49 9.28
CA TRP A 539 5.11 12.90 10.27
C TRP A 539 4.94 12.15 11.59
N TYR A 540 3.69 12.02 12.06
CA TYR A 540 3.37 11.29 13.28
C TYR A 540 3.70 9.79 13.14
N ALA A 541 3.31 9.16 12.04
CA ALA A 541 3.60 7.76 11.79
C ALA A 541 5.10 7.49 11.63
N LEU A 542 5.85 8.38 10.96
CA LEU A 542 7.30 8.30 10.85
C LEU A 542 7.98 8.40 12.22
N GLY A 543 7.58 9.37 13.05
CA GLY A 543 8.05 9.50 14.43
C GLY A 543 7.77 8.26 15.28
N THR A 544 6.58 7.68 15.10
CA THR A 544 6.18 6.42 15.74
C THR A 544 7.05 5.24 15.29
N CYS A 545 7.41 5.14 14.00
CA CYS A 545 8.29 4.08 13.52
C CYS A 545 9.68 4.15 14.17
N TYR A 546 10.28 5.34 14.25
CA TYR A 546 11.57 5.54 14.93
C TYR A 546 11.51 5.26 16.44
N ALA A 547 10.41 5.65 17.12
CA ALA A 547 10.21 5.31 18.53
C ALA A 547 10.16 3.78 18.72
N ASN A 548 9.45 3.06 17.84
CA ASN A 548 9.39 1.61 17.89
C ASN A 548 10.75 0.95 17.57
N LEU A 549 11.55 1.49 16.64
CA LEU A 549 12.92 1.00 16.40
C LEU A 549 13.79 1.13 17.65
N ALA A 550 13.71 2.25 18.35
CA ALA A 550 14.40 2.42 19.62
C ALA A 550 13.91 1.40 20.67
N ASP A 551 12.60 1.19 20.78
CA ASP A 551 12.00 0.26 21.75
C ASP A 551 12.36 -1.21 21.51
N GLU A 552 12.45 -1.65 20.25
CA GLU A 552 12.89 -3.02 19.91
C GLU A 552 14.35 -3.25 20.34
N ASN A 553 15.23 -2.29 20.04
CA ASN A 553 16.64 -2.35 20.46
C ASN A 553 16.80 -2.28 21.99
N LEU A 554 15.95 -1.50 22.68
CA LEU A 554 15.91 -1.42 24.14
C LEU A 554 15.32 -2.66 24.83
N THR A 555 14.67 -3.56 24.09
CA THR A 555 14.01 -4.75 24.68
C THR A 555 14.91 -5.99 24.64
N TRP A 556 15.93 -6.02 23.79
CA TRP A 556 16.69 -7.24 23.50
C TRP A 556 17.55 -7.76 24.65
N SER A 557 18.58 -7.02 25.06
CA SER A 557 19.46 -7.39 26.17
C SER A 557 20.17 -6.14 26.72
N ALA A 558 20.63 -6.20 27.98
CA ALA A 558 21.42 -5.13 28.57
C ALA A 558 22.76 -4.91 27.84
N SER A 559 23.35 -5.97 27.28
CA SER A 559 24.58 -5.90 26.48
C SER A 559 24.35 -5.14 25.17
N GLU A 560 23.27 -5.42 24.44
CA GLU A 560 22.97 -4.70 23.20
C GLU A 560 22.58 -3.25 23.44
N ILE A 561 21.91 -2.93 24.55
CA ILE A 561 21.66 -1.54 24.94
C ILE A 561 22.97 -0.77 25.09
N ASN A 562 23.99 -1.38 25.70
CA ASN A 562 25.29 -0.76 25.87
C ASN A 562 26.08 -0.66 24.56
N ASN A 563 26.04 -1.69 23.72
CA ASN A 563 26.75 -1.73 22.43
C ASN A 563 26.15 -0.75 21.41
N ASN A 564 24.82 -0.69 21.32
CA ASN A 564 24.10 0.10 20.31
C ASN A 564 23.52 1.40 20.89
N ARG A 565 24.04 1.87 22.04
CA ARG A 565 23.52 3.03 22.75
C ARG A 565 23.42 4.28 21.86
N ALA A 566 24.44 4.55 21.06
CA ALA A 566 24.46 5.71 20.15
C ALA A 566 23.38 5.60 19.06
N GLU A 567 23.16 4.40 18.53
CA GLU A 567 22.16 4.15 17.49
C GLU A 567 20.73 4.29 18.06
N ILE A 568 20.48 3.76 19.26
CA ILE A 568 19.21 3.93 19.98
C ILE A 568 18.94 5.42 20.23
N ALA A 569 19.95 6.17 20.66
CA ALA A 569 19.83 7.62 20.86
C ALA A 569 19.51 8.34 19.54
N ASN A 570 20.10 7.90 18.42
CA ASN A 570 19.80 8.44 17.09
C ASN A 570 18.35 8.16 16.67
N TYR A 571 17.83 6.94 16.88
CA TYR A 571 16.41 6.64 16.63
C TYR A 571 15.48 7.50 17.49
N GLN A 572 15.82 7.68 18.76
CA GLN A 572 15.04 8.54 19.65
C GLN A 572 15.06 10.02 19.20
N LYS A 573 16.21 10.51 18.72
CA LYS A 573 16.37 11.85 18.13
C LYS A 573 15.51 12.04 16.88
N LYS A 574 15.59 11.10 15.94
CA LYS A 574 14.75 11.09 14.72
C LYS A 574 13.26 11.10 15.05
N SER A 575 12.85 10.29 16.03
CA SER A 575 11.46 10.28 16.51
C SER A 575 11.04 11.64 17.07
N PHE A 576 11.83 12.24 17.96
CA PHE A 576 11.54 13.55 18.53
C PHE A 576 11.40 14.63 17.46
N GLN A 577 12.33 14.68 16.51
CA GLN A 577 12.31 15.64 15.40
C GLN A 577 11.07 15.49 14.51
N CYS A 578 10.68 14.26 14.16
CA CYS A 578 9.43 14.01 13.42
C CYS A 578 8.18 14.47 14.19
N LEU A 579 8.12 14.21 15.50
CA LEU A 579 6.99 14.63 16.33
C LEU A 579 6.97 16.16 16.53
N ALA A 580 8.12 16.81 16.65
CA ALA A 580 8.25 18.26 16.67
C ALA A 580 7.80 18.89 15.34
N ARG A 581 8.03 18.24 14.19
CA ARG A 581 7.47 18.69 12.91
C ARG A 581 5.96 18.50 12.86
N ALA A 582 5.46 17.35 13.31
CA ALA A 582 4.03 17.07 13.36
C ALA A 582 3.26 18.11 14.21
N SER A 583 3.80 18.52 15.37
CA SER A 583 3.18 19.57 16.20
C SER A 583 3.16 20.93 15.52
N LYS A 584 4.24 21.31 14.80
CA LYS A 584 4.29 22.54 14.00
C LYS A 584 3.25 22.53 12.88
N VAL A 585 3.04 21.39 12.22
CA VAL A 585 1.98 21.24 11.18
C VAL A 585 0.59 21.47 11.76
N ILE A 586 0.25 20.85 12.91
CA ILE A 586 -1.06 21.08 13.57
C ILE A 586 -1.22 22.56 13.95
N HIS A 587 -0.18 23.15 14.54
CA HIS A 587 -0.25 24.52 15.05
C HIS A 587 -0.35 25.59 13.95
N TRP A 588 0.40 25.44 12.85
CA TRP A 588 0.41 26.44 11.78
C TRP A 588 -0.79 26.31 10.84
N PHE A 589 -1.38 25.12 10.73
CA PHE A 589 -2.48 24.84 9.80
C PHE A 589 -3.77 24.40 10.50
N THR A 590 -4.01 24.94 11.71
CA THR A 590 -5.19 24.60 12.54
C THR A 590 -6.52 24.77 11.79
N ASN A 591 -6.61 25.74 10.87
CA ASN A 591 -7.83 26.02 10.11
C ASN A 591 -8.16 24.97 9.02
N GLN A 592 -7.27 24.04 8.70
CA GLN A 592 -7.44 23.09 7.58
C GLN A 592 -7.94 21.70 8.01
N GLN A 593 -8.32 21.49 9.29
CA GLN A 593 -8.77 20.19 9.84
C GLN A 593 -7.91 19.00 9.37
N LEU A 594 -6.59 19.08 9.58
CA LEU A 594 -5.63 18.08 9.09
C LEU A 594 -5.61 16.75 9.88
N THR A 595 -6.36 16.65 10.97
CA THR A 595 -6.33 15.53 11.93
C THR A 595 -7.67 15.39 12.63
N THR A 596 -7.99 14.17 13.06
CA THR A 596 -9.14 13.92 13.94
C THR A 596 -8.79 14.26 15.40
N PRO A 597 -9.75 14.66 16.26
CA PRO A 597 -9.46 14.97 17.66
C PRO A 597 -8.80 13.81 18.43
N ILE A 598 -9.20 12.57 18.14
CA ILE A 598 -8.64 11.36 18.78
C ILE A 598 -7.19 11.14 18.34
N GLU A 599 -6.88 11.35 17.07
CA GLU A 599 -5.51 11.22 16.56
C GLU A 599 -4.59 12.26 17.20
N GLU A 600 -5.07 13.49 17.39
CA GLU A 600 -4.32 14.56 18.07
C GLU A 600 -4.07 14.25 19.56
N ILE A 601 -5.09 13.74 20.29
CA ILE A 601 -4.92 13.28 21.68
C ILE A 601 -3.83 12.19 21.76
N ASN A 602 -3.89 11.19 20.86
CA ASN A 602 -2.91 10.12 20.81
C ASN A 602 -1.50 10.66 20.49
N PHE A 603 -1.40 11.61 19.56
CA PHE A 603 -0.15 12.25 19.20
C PHE A 603 0.51 12.95 20.39
N TRP A 604 -0.22 13.82 21.11
CA TRP A 604 0.34 14.52 22.28
C TRP A 604 0.74 13.56 23.39
N ARG A 605 -0.04 12.50 23.61
CA ARG A 605 0.32 11.43 24.55
C ARG A 605 1.63 10.76 24.13
N ASP A 606 1.75 10.35 22.86
CA ASP A 606 2.88 9.59 22.37
C ASP A 606 4.14 10.46 22.27
N TYR A 607 3.98 11.77 22.01
CA TYR A 607 5.07 12.75 22.09
C TYR A 607 5.59 12.92 23.52
N GLY A 608 4.69 13.05 24.50
CA GLY A 608 5.07 13.06 25.92
C GLY A 608 5.79 11.77 26.34
N TYR A 609 5.33 10.62 25.85
CA TYR A 609 5.99 9.33 26.10
C TYR A 609 7.41 9.27 25.54
N GLN A 610 7.61 9.76 24.31
CA GLN A 610 8.90 9.76 23.66
C GLN A 610 9.91 10.62 24.44
N VAL A 611 9.52 11.85 24.82
CA VAL A 611 10.37 12.74 25.63
C VAL A 611 10.69 12.10 26.98
N TYR A 612 9.68 11.54 27.65
CA TYR A 612 9.88 10.86 28.93
C TYR A 612 10.79 9.61 28.81
N ALA A 613 10.74 8.90 27.68
CA ALA A 613 11.59 7.76 27.40
C ALA A 613 13.05 8.18 27.18
N MET A 614 13.28 9.25 26.41
CA MET A 614 14.61 9.84 26.16
C MET A 614 15.32 10.28 27.44
N MET A 615 14.59 10.92 28.36
CA MET A 615 15.17 11.46 29.59
C MET A 615 15.48 10.41 30.65
N SER A 616 14.82 9.26 30.60
CA SER A 616 14.90 8.27 31.67
C SER A 616 15.99 7.23 31.40
N GLU A 617 16.46 6.53 32.45
CA GLU A 617 17.34 5.36 32.25
C GLU A 617 16.62 4.28 31.41
N PRO A 618 17.36 3.53 30.56
CA PRO A 618 18.84 3.48 30.48
C PRO A 618 19.52 4.60 29.67
N MET A 619 18.76 5.40 28.91
CA MET A 619 19.33 6.36 27.95
C MET A 619 19.78 7.68 28.59
N LEU A 620 19.15 8.15 29.67
CA LEU A 620 19.63 9.32 30.44
C LEU A 620 19.95 10.56 29.58
N MET A 621 19.00 11.02 28.78
CA MET A 621 19.13 12.24 27.95
C MET A 621 20.21 12.16 26.85
N GLU A 622 20.66 10.96 26.45
CA GLU A 622 21.66 10.77 25.39
C GLU A 622 21.22 11.39 24.06
N ALA A 623 19.93 11.26 23.71
CA ALA A 623 19.39 11.79 22.45
C ALA A 623 19.41 13.32 22.37
N PHE A 624 19.57 14.03 23.49
CA PHE A 624 19.74 15.49 23.55
C PHE A 624 21.21 15.93 23.60
N SER A 625 22.15 15.01 23.48
CA SER A 625 23.57 15.35 23.39
C SER A 625 23.84 16.13 22.09
N LEU A 626 24.69 17.15 22.20
CA LEU A 626 25.06 18.03 21.09
C LEU A 626 26.48 17.70 20.62
N SER A 627 26.70 17.70 19.32
CA SER A 627 28.03 17.68 18.73
C SER A 627 28.81 18.96 19.10
N PRO A 628 30.16 18.94 19.03
CA PRO A 628 30.97 20.09 19.40
C PRO A 628 30.58 21.37 18.66
N SER A 629 30.22 21.30 17.38
CA SER A 629 29.77 22.45 16.59
C SER A 629 28.44 23.00 17.06
N HIS A 630 27.47 22.15 17.41
CA HIS A 630 26.17 22.62 17.93
C HIS A 630 26.25 23.09 19.37
N ALA A 631 27.15 22.54 20.18
CA ALA A 631 27.33 22.96 21.56
C ALA A 631 27.82 24.42 21.70
N GLU A 632 28.39 25.02 20.64
CA GLU A 632 28.76 26.44 20.61
C GLU A 632 27.55 27.38 20.51
N ILE A 633 26.45 26.94 19.89
CA ILE A 633 25.30 27.77 19.52
C ILE A 633 24.04 27.36 20.29
N TRP A 634 23.86 26.06 20.53
CA TRP A 634 22.68 25.46 21.13
C TRP A 634 22.96 24.97 22.54
N ARG A 635 21.87 24.90 23.33
CA ARG A 635 21.93 24.44 24.71
C ARG A 635 21.14 23.15 24.88
N LYS A 636 21.78 22.15 25.49
CA LYS A 636 21.12 20.91 25.94
C LYS A 636 20.10 21.23 27.05
N PRO A 637 18.85 20.72 26.98
CA PRO A 637 17.88 20.88 28.06
C PRO A 637 18.34 20.16 29.32
N ASP A 638 18.02 20.73 30.49
CA ASP A 638 18.14 20.00 31.74
C ASP A 638 16.99 18.98 31.92
N ASP A 639 17.14 18.09 32.89
CA ASP A 639 16.15 17.04 33.17
C ASP A 639 14.77 17.63 33.52
N ALA A 640 14.74 18.75 34.26
CA ALA A 640 13.51 19.40 34.65
C ALA A 640 12.77 20.02 33.47
N GLN A 641 13.48 20.67 32.54
CA GLN A 641 12.95 21.28 31.33
C GLN A 641 12.37 20.23 30.38
N ALA A 642 13.11 19.15 30.13
CA ALA A 642 12.58 18.03 29.34
C ALA A 642 11.35 17.40 30.02
N CYS A 643 11.37 17.25 31.35
CA CYS A 643 10.23 16.73 32.10
C CYS A 643 9.00 17.66 32.07
N GLN A 644 9.22 18.98 32.12
CA GLN A 644 8.17 19.99 31.99
C GLN A 644 7.52 19.92 30.62
N PHE A 645 8.31 19.76 29.57
CA PHE A 645 7.79 19.61 28.22
C PHE A 645 7.01 18.31 28.04
N ALA A 646 7.49 17.19 28.59
CA ALA A 646 6.73 15.94 28.61
C ALA A 646 5.39 16.12 29.35
N ALA A 647 5.39 16.77 30.51
CA ALA A 647 4.17 17.08 31.26
C ALA A 647 3.21 17.98 30.48
N TYR A 648 3.73 18.98 29.75
CA TYR A 648 2.95 19.83 28.86
C TYR A 648 2.25 19.01 27.78
N CYS A 649 2.96 18.08 27.12
CA CYS A 649 2.38 17.22 26.08
C CYS A 649 1.23 16.37 26.65
N PHE A 650 1.42 15.73 27.80
CA PHE A 650 0.34 14.97 28.44
C PHE A 650 -0.81 15.87 28.91
N GLY A 651 -0.52 17.09 29.38
CA GLY A 651 -1.51 18.09 29.74
C GLY A 651 -2.37 18.51 28.56
N LYS A 652 -1.75 18.71 27.39
CA LYS A 652 -2.46 19.00 26.13
C LYS A 652 -3.37 17.85 25.71
N ALA A 653 -2.90 16.61 25.81
CA ALA A 653 -3.74 15.43 25.56
C ALA A 653 -4.97 15.40 26.49
N LEU A 654 -4.78 15.67 27.80
CA LEU A 654 -5.87 15.68 28.79
C LEU A 654 -6.87 16.83 28.56
N GLU A 655 -6.38 18.00 28.13
CA GLU A 655 -7.18 19.16 27.76
C GLU A 655 -8.10 18.82 26.57
N LEU A 656 -7.53 18.26 25.50
CA LEU A 656 -8.26 17.82 24.31
C LEU A 656 -9.28 16.71 24.62
N GLU A 657 -8.93 15.73 25.45
CA GLU A 657 -9.89 14.72 25.94
C GLU A 657 -11.09 15.41 26.62
N SER A 658 -10.82 16.39 27.47
CA SER A 658 -11.85 17.10 28.22
C SER A 658 -12.74 17.97 27.32
N GLN A 659 -12.15 18.58 26.29
CA GLN A 659 -12.89 19.35 25.27
C GLN A 659 -13.80 18.45 24.43
N LEU A 660 -13.29 17.30 23.99
CA LEU A 660 -14.04 16.33 23.20
C LEU A 660 -15.26 15.78 23.97
N LEU A 661 -15.08 15.47 25.26
CA LEU A 661 -16.17 15.01 26.13
C LEU A 661 -17.27 16.08 26.31
N LYS A 662 -16.87 17.34 26.51
CA LYS A 662 -17.84 18.45 26.62
C LYS A 662 -18.65 18.62 25.33
N GLN A 663 -18.02 18.48 24.17
CA GLN A 663 -18.70 18.57 22.88
C GLN A 663 -19.67 17.41 22.65
N SER A 664 -19.31 16.18 23.03
CA SER A 664 -20.22 15.03 22.95
C SER A 664 -21.41 15.14 23.90
N ASP A 665 -21.21 15.70 25.09
CA ASP A 665 -22.30 15.92 26.05
C ASP A 665 -23.29 17.00 25.54
N ILE A 666 -22.83 18.01 24.79
CA ILE A 666 -23.68 19.04 24.17
C ILE A 666 -24.48 18.48 22.99
N ALA A 667 -23.90 17.58 22.17
CA ALA A 667 -24.61 16.92 21.07
C ALA A 667 -25.74 15.98 21.53
N ASN A 668 -25.70 15.53 22.79
CA ASN A 668 -26.76 14.73 23.41
C ASN A 668 -27.87 15.59 24.06
N ILE A 669 -27.84 16.93 23.91
CA ILE A 669 -28.82 17.87 24.51
C ILE A 669 -29.65 18.62 23.43
N THR A 670 -29.80 18.07 22.23
CA THR A 670 -30.85 18.52 21.28
C THR A 670 -32.07 17.60 21.35
N PRO A 671 -33.13 17.94 22.10
CA PRO A 671 -34.41 17.25 22.00
C PRO A 671 -35.17 17.83 20.80
N GLU A 672 -35.12 17.16 19.65
CA GLU A 672 -36.17 17.36 18.64
C GLU A 672 -37.40 16.57 19.06
N TYR A 673 -38.39 17.34 19.48
CA TYR A 673 -39.75 16.94 19.78
C TYR A 673 -40.54 16.77 18.48
N THR A 674 -41.10 15.59 18.24
CA THR A 674 -42.37 15.44 17.51
C THR A 674 -43.20 14.31 18.12
N PRO A 675 -44.47 14.55 18.51
CA PRO A 675 -45.36 13.55 19.10
C PRO A 675 -46.27 12.88 18.05
N ASN A 676 -46.66 11.62 18.31
CA ASN A 676 -47.97 10.96 18.09
C ASN A 676 -47.78 9.44 17.86
N GLU A 677 -48.23 8.59 18.81
CA GLU A 677 -49.43 7.72 18.73
C GLU A 677 -49.26 6.54 17.74
N THR A 678 -49.40 5.24 18.04
CA THR A 678 -50.13 4.42 19.04
C THR A 678 -49.60 2.95 19.01
N PRO A 679 -49.94 2.08 19.98
CA PRO A 679 -49.44 0.70 20.08
C PRO A 679 -50.38 -0.32 19.43
N ASN A 680 -49.84 -1.43 18.90
CA ASN A 680 -50.60 -2.68 18.80
C ASN A 680 -49.72 -3.94 18.71
N GLU A 681 -50.22 -4.94 19.42
CA GLU A 681 -49.73 -6.30 19.67
C GLU A 681 -49.83 -7.21 18.43
N THR A 682 -49.01 -8.26 18.31
CA THR A 682 -49.43 -9.69 18.42
C THR A 682 -48.38 -10.71 17.93
N GLU A 683 -48.57 -11.93 18.43
CA GLU A 683 -47.76 -13.17 18.49
C GLU A 683 -47.56 -13.94 17.16
N HIS A 684 -46.51 -14.78 17.05
CA HIS A 684 -46.61 -16.27 17.06
C HIS A 684 -45.38 -17.04 16.49
N ASN A 685 -44.80 -17.89 17.35
CA ASN A 685 -44.48 -19.34 17.22
C ASN A 685 -43.97 -20.01 15.91
N THR A 686 -42.67 -20.41 15.91
CA THR A 686 -42.07 -21.80 15.90
C THR A 686 -42.53 -22.89 14.87
N PRO A 687 -41.95 -24.12 14.74
CA PRO A 687 -40.58 -24.69 15.00
C PRO A 687 -40.05 -25.80 14.00
N TYR A 688 -38.85 -26.35 14.31
CA TYR A 688 -38.33 -27.75 14.15
C TYR A 688 -37.56 -28.25 12.90
N GLY A 689 -36.37 -28.86 13.15
CA GLY A 689 -35.80 -29.96 12.36
C GLY A 689 -34.27 -30.18 12.38
N THR A 690 -33.71 -30.82 13.42
CA THR A 690 -32.43 -31.60 13.40
C THR A 690 -32.79 -33.10 13.62
N PRO A 691 -31.91 -34.17 13.61
CA PRO A 691 -30.43 -34.23 13.73
C PRO A 691 -29.67 -35.36 12.96
N ALA A 692 -28.31 -35.36 13.03
CA ALA A 692 -27.34 -36.50 13.13
C ALA A 692 -25.95 -36.02 12.63
N GLY A 693 -24.75 -36.24 13.20
CA GLY A 693 -24.25 -36.93 14.40
C GLY A 693 -22.73 -37.21 14.27
N THR A 694 -21.87 -36.30 14.81
CA THR A 694 -20.50 -36.51 15.42
C THR A 694 -19.28 -37.00 14.60
N PRO A 695 -18.01 -36.82 15.06
CA PRO A 695 -17.37 -35.67 15.76
C PRO A 695 -15.94 -35.34 15.22
N SER A 696 -15.46 -34.09 15.32
CA SER A 696 -14.00 -33.81 15.45
C SER A 696 -13.70 -32.38 15.95
N ASN A 697 -12.64 -32.30 16.75
CA ASN A 697 -12.22 -31.17 17.58
C ASN A 697 -11.77 -29.92 16.80
N SER A 698 -12.32 -28.76 17.14
CA SER A 698 -11.58 -27.49 17.25
C SER A 698 -12.36 -26.52 18.16
N SER A 699 -11.73 -26.07 19.24
CA SER A 699 -12.33 -25.17 20.22
C SER A 699 -12.40 -23.75 19.68
N VAL A 700 -13.50 -23.43 19.00
CA VAL A 700 -13.93 -22.08 18.67
C VAL A 700 -14.49 -21.45 19.95
N ALA A 701 -13.82 -20.42 20.47
CA ALA A 701 -14.39 -19.58 21.52
C ALA A 701 -15.48 -18.71 20.89
N SER A 702 -16.70 -18.91 21.36
CA SER A 702 -17.93 -18.31 20.86
C SER A 702 -17.95 -16.79 21.02
N THR A 703 -18.32 -16.15 19.93
CA THR A 703 -18.85 -14.80 19.86
C THR A 703 -20.22 -14.75 20.52
N ASN A 704 -20.39 -13.88 21.53
CA ASN A 704 -21.65 -13.22 21.84
C ASN A 704 -21.34 -11.94 22.62
N GLY A 705 -21.76 -10.80 22.08
CA GLY A 705 -21.57 -9.49 22.70
C GLY A 705 -21.15 -8.43 21.71
N SER A 706 -22.10 -8.00 20.86
CA SER A 706 -22.09 -6.70 20.21
C SER A 706 -21.98 -5.62 21.30
N THR A 707 -20.75 -5.24 21.64
CA THR A 707 -20.47 -3.98 22.34
C THR A 707 -20.00 -3.03 21.26
N ASN A 708 -20.80 -2.02 20.96
CA ASN A 708 -20.30 -0.79 20.36
C ASN A 708 -19.27 -0.22 21.35
N VAL A 709 -18.00 -0.56 21.14
CA VAL A 709 -16.90 -0.07 21.96
C VAL A 709 -16.71 1.40 21.59
N VAL A 710 -17.27 2.30 22.39
CA VAL A 710 -17.02 3.73 22.33
C VAL A 710 -15.49 3.96 22.40
N PRO A 711 -14.90 4.81 21.54
CA PRO A 711 -13.47 5.12 21.60
C PRO A 711 -13.08 5.53 23.01
N ILE A 712 -11.95 5.03 23.52
CA ILE A 712 -11.50 5.35 24.88
C ILE A 712 -11.09 6.83 24.92
N VAL A 713 -12.03 7.71 25.29
CA VAL A 713 -11.79 9.15 25.50
C VAL A 713 -11.14 9.43 26.86
N ARG A 714 -10.96 8.40 27.71
CA ARG A 714 -10.39 8.53 29.06
C ARG A 714 -9.20 7.59 29.23
N ASP A 715 -8.09 7.87 28.56
CA ASP A 715 -6.89 7.05 28.66
C ASP A 715 -6.24 7.23 30.05
N TRP A 716 -6.19 6.16 30.87
CA TRP A 716 -5.59 6.20 32.21
C TRP A 716 -4.09 6.53 32.20
N ARG A 717 -3.43 6.26 31.07
CA ARG A 717 -2.00 6.50 30.86
C ARG A 717 -1.65 7.99 30.92
N ILE A 718 -2.56 8.87 30.53
CA ILE A 718 -2.33 10.32 30.52
C ILE A 718 -2.15 10.85 31.95
N PRO A 719 -3.14 10.75 32.88
CA PRO A 719 -2.95 11.21 34.26
C PRO A 719 -1.85 10.44 35.00
N TYR A 720 -1.63 9.16 34.65
CA TYR A 720 -0.51 8.38 35.17
C TYR A 720 0.85 9.01 34.83
N MET A 721 1.05 9.41 33.57
CA MET A 721 2.31 10.00 33.13
C MET A 721 2.48 11.44 33.58
N ILE A 722 1.41 12.24 33.66
CA ILE A 722 1.44 13.56 34.32
C ILE A 722 1.91 13.40 35.76
N GLY A 723 1.33 12.45 36.51
CA GLY A 723 1.73 12.16 37.89
C GLY A 723 3.21 11.81 38.02
N LYS A 724 3.75 11.01 37.08
CA LYS A 724 5.20 10.69 37.03
C LYS A 724 6.07 11.90 36.75
N CYS A 725 5.67 12.77 35.82
CA CYS A 725 6.40 14.00 35.55
C CYS A 725 6.35 14.94 36.76
N TYR A 726 5.18 15.12 37.38
CA TYR A 726 5.02 15.99 38.54
C TYR A 726 5.78 15.50 39.77
N GLN A 727 5.87 14.17 39.95
CA GLN A 727 6.71 13.57 40.98
C GLN A 727 8.20 13.90 40.76
N ARG A 728 8.67 13.79 39.51
CA ARG A 728 10.05 14.13 39.12
C ARG A 728 10.35 15.62 39.27
N LEU A 729 9.38 16.47 38.95
CA LEU A 729 9.42 17.93 39.14
C LEU A 729 9.19 18.37 40.60
N LYS A 730 9.11 17.44 41.55
CA LYS A 730 8.92 17.69 42.99
C LYS A 730 7.72 18.61 43.29
N LYS A 731 6.63 18.47 42.50
CA LYS A 731 5.35 19.18 42.75
C LYS A 731 4.67 18.65 44.03
N LYS A 732 3.66 19.39 44.50
CA LYS A 732 2.90 19.07 45.71
C LYS A 732 2.43 17.60 45.72
N PRO A 733 2.77 16.81 46.75
CA PRO A 733 2.41 15.38 46.85
C PRO A 733 0.93 15.11 46.64
N GLU A 734 0.05 15.97 47.14
CA GLU A 734 -1.40 15.82 47.08
C GLU A 734 -1.89 15.79 45.62
N VAL A 735 -1.33 16.67 44.77
CA VAL A 735 -1.66 16.75 43.34
C VAL A 735 -1.20 15.47 42.63
N VAL A 736 0.01 15.00 42.94
CA VAL A 736 0.56 13.76 42.36
C VAL A 736 -0.31 12.56 42.73
N ILE A 737 -0.73 12.46 44.00
CA ILE A 737 -1.60 11.38 44.47
C ILE A 737 -2.99 11.45 43.83
N GLN A 738 -3.57 12.64 43.67
CA GLN A 738 -4.84 12.81 42.97
C GLN A 738 -4.76 12.37 41.49
N LEU A 739 -3.67 12.68 40.79
CA LEU A 739 -3.44 12.22 39.43
C LEU A 739 -3.34 10.68 39.35
N TYR A 740 -2.64 10.05 40.29
CA TYR A 740 -2.60 8.58 40.35
C TYR A 740 -3.94 7.96 40.72
N LYS A 741 -4.73 8.58 41.61
CA LYS A 741 -6.13 8.15 41.87
C LYS A 741 -6.96 8.23 40.60
N LEU A 742 -6.86 9.34 39.84
CA LEU A 742 -7.55 9.50 38.56
C LEU A 742 -7.10 8.44 37.54
N ALA A 743 -5.82 8.06 37.52
CA ALA A 743 -5.35 6.96 36.69
C ALA A 743 -5.95 5.62 37.12
N VAL A 744 -6.01 5.33 38.42
CA VAL A 744 -6.62 4.10 38.95
C VAL A 744 -8.10 4.02 38.59
N THR A 745 -8.87 5.11 38.73
CA THR A 745 -10.31 5.11 38.38
C THR A 745 -10.56 4.96 36.88
N ARG A 746 -9.61 5.34 36.03
CA ARG A 746 -9.70 5.17 34.57
C ARG A 746 -9.12 3.83 34.08
N THR A 747 -8.48 3.05 34.95
CA THR A 747 -7.81 1.81 34.55
C THR A 747 -8.85 0.75 34.19
N PRO A 748 -8.80 0.13 33.00
CA PRO A 748 -9.71 -0.96 32.63
C PRO A 748 -9.61 -2.15 33.57
N GLU A 749 -10.74 -2.81 33.84
CA GLU A 749 -10.79 -3.99 34.73
C GLU A 749 -10.01 -5.20 34.20
N ARG A 750 -9.87 -5.32 32.87
CA ARG A 750 -9.14 -6.41 32.21
C ARG A 750 -8.07 -5.89 31.26
N SER A 751 -6.89 -6.51 31.24
CA SER A 751 -5.92 -6.27 30.15
C SER A 751 -6.42 -6.93 28.86
N GLY A 752 -5.97 -6.37 27.72
CA GLY A 752 -6.16 -6.95 26.40
C GLY A 752 -5.24 -8.14 26.09
N ILE A 753 -4.33 -8.52 27.01
CA ILE A 753 -3.36 -9.62 26.86
C ILE A 753 -3.81 -10.88 27.59
N ALA A 754 -3.82 -12.01 26.89
CA ALA A 754 -4.08 -13.32 27.47
C ALA A 754 -3.02 -13.67 28.53
N GLY A 755 -3.45 -13.92 29.76
CA GLY A 755 -2.57 -14.22 30.90
C GLY A 755 -2.28 -13.05 31.85
N GLN A 756 -2.62 -11.80 31.49
CA GLN A 756 -2.53 -10.65 32.40
C GLN A 756 -3.92 -10.15 32.77
N GLU A 757 -4.68 -10.92 33.54
CA GLU A 757 -6.12 -10.65 33.72
C GLU A 757 -6.45 -9.25 34.28
N LYS A 758 -5.54 -8.59 35.03
CA LYS A 758 -5.75 -7.27 35.65
C LYS A 758 -4.56 -6.33 35.42
N ILE A 759 -4.84 -5.05 35.15
CA ILE A 759 -3.83 -3.98 35.06
C ILE A 759 -3.55 -3.45 36.47
N LEU A 760 -2.31 -3.63 36.96
CA LEU A 760 -1.92 -3.29 38.34
C LEU A 760 -0.96 -2.07 38.42
N ASP A 761 -0.51 -1.54 37.28
CA ASP A 761 0.53 -0.51 37.20
C ASP A 761 0.14 0.82 37.86
N ALA A 762 -1.10 1.28 37.66
CA ALA A 762 -1.61 2.49 38.27
C ALA A 762 -1.78 2.33 39.79
N GLU A 763 -2.35 1.20 40.23
CA GLU A 763 -2.58 0.88 41.64
C GLU A 763 -1.25 0.76 42.40
N TYR A 764 -0.28 0.03 41.84
CA TYR A 764 1.07 -0.05 42.39
C TYR A 764 1.73 1.33 42.49
N LYS A 765 1.62 2.16 41.44
CA LYS A 765 2.28 3.47 41.43
C LYS A 765 1.69 4.40 42.48
N LEU A 766 0.37 4.39 42.68
CA LEU A 766 -0.31 5.09 43.78
C LEU A 766 0.24 4.63 45.13
N THR A 767 0.22 3.32 45.40
CA THR A 767 0.70 2.76 46.68
C THR A 767 2.17 3.05 46.92
N SER A 768 3.02 2.92 45.90
CA SER A 768 4.44 3.24 46.00
C SER A 768 4.69 4.73 46.24
N ALA A 769 3.89 5.63 45.68
CA ALA A 769 4.01 7.07 45.91
C ALA A 769 3.61 7.45 47.34
N LEU A 770 2.51 6.88 47.85
CA LEU A 770 2.08 7.05 49.24
C LEU A 770 3.16 6.57 50.21
N ALA A 771 3.76 5.39 49.98
CA ALA A 771 4.86 4.88 50.79
C ALA A 771 6.06 5.84 50.82
N LYS A 772 6.52 6.30 49.65
CA LYS A 772 7.64 7.24 49.55
C LYS A 772 7.36 8.56 50.29
N TYR A 773 6.17 9.14 50.07
CA TYR A 773 5.83 10.42 50.67
C TYR A 773 5.59 10.34 52.18
N LEU A 774 5.03 9.22 52.68
CA LEU A 774 4.83 9.01 54.11
C LEU A 774 6.18 8.94 54.84
N ILE A 775 7.14 8.17 54.32
CA ILE A 775 8.43 7.96 54.97
C ILE A 775 9.34 9.21 54.85
N THR A 776 9.17 10.01 53.79
CA THR A 776 9.89 11.29 53.62
C THR A 776 9.21 12.49 54.30
N ASN A 777 8.19 12.27 55.13
CA ASN A 777 7.45 13.34 55.83
C ASN A 777 6.78 14.35 54.90
N LYS A 778 6.48 13.95 53.65
CA LYS A 778 5.85 14.80 52.64
C LYS A 778 4.31 14.74 52.69
N ILE A 779 3.74 13.70 53.29
CA ILE A 779 2.30 13.59 53.56
C ILE A 779 2.07 13.09 54.98
N LYS A 780 0.89 13.39 55.53
CA LYS A 780 0.48 12.91 56.85
C LYS A 780 -0.19 11.53 56.77
N PRO A 781 -0.20 10.75 57.88
CA PRO A 781 -0.89 9.47 57.96
C PRO A 781 -2.38 9.53 57.57
N SER A 782 -3.13 10.51 58.07
CA SER A 782 -4.54 10.74 57.73
C SER A 782 -4.80 10.81 56.22
N PHE A 783 -3.90 11.44 55.46
CA PHE A 783 -4.02 11.55 54.02
C PHE A 783 -3.82 10.20 53.30
N VAL A 784 -2.99 9.31 53.86
CA VAL A 784 -2.85 7.93 53.36
C VAL A 784 -4.17 7.18 53.56
N GLU A 785 -4.78 7.30 54.74
CA GLU A 785 -6.05 6.64 55.04
C GLU A 785 -7.19 7.16 54.18
N GLN A 786 -7.30 8.48 54.00
CA GLN A 786 -8.26 9.08 53.07
C GLN A 786 -8.02 8.62 51.62
N SER A 787 -6.81 8.15 51.30
CA SER A 787 -6.43 7.78 49.94
C SER A 787 -6.58 6.33 49.58
N ILE A 788 -6.32 5.42 50.51
CA ILE A 788 -6.36 3.96 50.28
C ILE A 788 -7.06 3.18 51.40
N GLY A 789 -7.54 3.86 52.45
CA GLY A 789 -8.28 3.25 53.53
C GLY A 789 -9.67 2.75 53.09
N PRO A 790 -10.24 1.76 53.80
CA PRO A 790 -11.59 1.29 53.55
C PRO A 790 -12.61 2.42 53.79
N THR A 791 -13.71 2.41 53.03
CA THR A 791 -14.81 3.38 53.15
C THR A 791 -15.79 3.10 54.29
N ASP A 792 -15.60 1.99 55.02
CA ASP A 792 -16.55 1.52 56.04
C ASP A 792 -16.33 2.17 57.42
N ASP A 793 -17.47 2.41 58.10
CA ASP A 793 -17.66 3.12 59.38
C ASP A 793 -17.25 2.30 60.62
N ASP A 794 -16.75 1.06 60.45
CA ASP A 794 -16.40 0.11 61.52
C ASP A 794 -14.96 0.29 62.08
N MET A 795 -14.26 1.33 61.67
CA MET A 795 -12.88 1.58 62.11
C MET A 795 -12.86 2.28 63.49
N MET A 796 -12.11 1.71 64.44
CA MET A 796 -11.80 2.40 65.71
C MET A 796 -11.23 3.81 65.42
N PRO A 797 -11.77 4.87 66.07
CA PRO A 797 -11.28 6.23 65.89
C PRO A 797 -9.82 6.33 66.33
N ILE A 798 -8.94 6.77 65.44
CA ILE A 798 -7.59 7.20 65.81
C ILE A 798 -7.59 8.72 65.89
N ASP A 799 -7.01 9.26 66.96
CA ASP A 799 -6.86 10.68 67.15
C ASP A 799 -5.73 11.23 66.25
N TYR A 800 -6.12 11.92 65.18
CA TYR A 800 -5.20 12.61 64.27
C TYR A 800 -4.90 14.06 64.67
N THR A 801 -5.36 14.54 65.83
CA THR A 801 -5.14 15.93 66.25
C THR A 801 -3.66 16.26 66.50
N ASN A 802 -2.83 15.25 66.80
CA ASN A 802 -1.40 15.39 67.09
C ASN A 802 -0.50 14.58 66.12
N GLU A 803 -0.85 14.55 64.82
CA GLU A 803 0.02 13.99 63.79
C GLU A 803 1.36 14.74 63.75
N GLY A 804 2.39 14.17 64.38
CA GLY A 804 3.72 14.76 64.47
C GLY A 804 4.35 14.98 63.09
N ALA A 805 5.26 15.95 62.97
CA ALA A 805 5.89 16.33 61.70
C ALA A 805 6.93 15.33 61.15
N VAL A 806 7.31 14.33 61.94
CA VAL A 806 8.35 13.35 61.62
C VAL A 806 7.76 11.95 61.67
N PHE A 807 8.05 11.16 60.64
CA PHE A 807 7.65 9.77 60.49
C PHE A 807 8.09 8.97 61.70
N ASN A 808 7.16 8.37 62.42
CA ASN A 808 7.51 7.51 63.54
C ASN A 808 6.63 6.28 63.52
N ILE A 809 7.18 5.16 63.04
CA ILE A 809 6.46 3.89 62.93
C ILE A 809 5.90 3.39 64.27
N GLN A 810 6.49 3.81 65.40
CA GLN A 810 6.01 3.43 66.74
C GLN A 810 4.69 4.11 67.12
N LYS A 811 4.31 5.20 66.43
CA LYS A 811 3.05 5.89 66.67
C LYS A 811 1.89 5.18 65.98
N PRO A 812 0.71 5.05 66.63
CA PRO A 812 -0.41 4.26 66.11
C PRO A 812 -0.93 4.76 64.76
N GLU A 813 -0.98 6.07 64.54
CA GLU A 813 -1.41 6.68 63.28
C GLU A 813 -0.48 6.31 62.11
N TYR A 814 0.84 6.31 62.34
CA TYR A 814 1.84 5.97 61.34
C TYR A 814 1.88 4.45 61.09
N GLN A 815 1.75 3.64 62.14
CA GLN A 815 1.65 2.18 62.02
C GLN A 815 0.43 1.76 61.20
N ARG A 816 -0.72 2.40 61.40
CA ARG A 816 -1.94 2.10 60.63
C ARG A 816 -1.78 2.48 59.15
N ALA A 817 -1.31 3.69 58.87
CA ALA A 817 -1.02 4.12 57.50
C ALA A 817 -0.01 3.20 56.79
N TYR A 818 1.06 2.80 57.50
CA TYR A 818 2.05 1.84 56.99
C TYR A 818 1.43 0.45 56.73
N ASN A 819 0.66 -0.09 57.68
CA ASN A 819 -0.01 -1.39 57.54
C ASN A 819 -0.97 -1.41 56.35
N LEU A 820 -1.70 -0.32 56.09
CA LEU A 820 -2.58 -0.18 54.92
C LEU A 820 -1.77 -0.26 53.62
N ILE A 821 -0.62 0.41 53.55
CA ILE A 821 0.29 0.36 52.39
C ILE A 821 0.81 -1.06 52.17
N CYS A 822 1.31 -1.73 53.21
CA CYS A 822 1.81 -3.10 53.13
C CYS A 822 0.72 -4.09 52.72
N THR A 823 -0.49 -3.96 53.30
CA THR A 823 -1.66 -4.76 52.92
C THR A 823 -2.02 -4.56 51.45
N LYS A 824 -1.99 -3.31 50.96
CA LYS A 824 -2.27 -3.02 49.55
C LYS A 824 -1.21 -3.60 48.61
N LEU A 825 0.08 -3.53 48.97
CA LEU A 825 1.16 -4.18 48.23
C LEU A 825 1.02 -5.72 48.22
N GLU A 826 0.59 -6.31 49.33
CA GLU A 826 0.30 -7.74 49.42
C GLU A 826 -0.88 -8.12 48.52
N ASN A 827 -1.95 -7.33 48.51
CA ASN A 827 -3.11 -7.55 47.64
C ASN A 827 -2.72 -7.49 46.15
N ILE A 828 -1.87 -6.53 45.75
CA ILE A 828 -1.33 -6.45 44.38
C ILE A 828 -0.52 -7.72 44.05
N ARG A 829 0.32 -8.19 44.96
CA ARG A 829 1.12 -9.42 44.77
C ARG A 829 0.24 -10.68 44.68
N LYS A 830 -0.84 -10.77 45.47
CA LYS A 830 -1.80 -11.87 45.43
C LYS A 830 -2.64 -11.86 44.14
N ALA A 831 -2.95 -10.66 43.62
CA ALA A 831 -3.64 -10.52 42.34
C ALA A 831 -2.75 -10.95 41.15
N ASP A 832 -1.44 -10.82 41.26
CA ASP A 832 -0.47 -11.24 40.25
C ASP A 832 -0.13 -12.75 40.33
N LYS A 833 -1.10 -13.59 39.93
CA LYS A 833 -0.96 -15.06 39.94
C LYS A 833 0.23 -15.57 39.12
N ASN A 834 0.55 -14.87 38.03
CA ASN A 834 1.61 -15.26 37.08
C ASN A 834 2.98 -14.66 37.42
N LYS A 835 3.09 -13.85 38.50
CA LYS A 835 4.33 -13.22 38.96
C LYS A 835 5.00 -12.33 37.90
N TRP A 836 4.20 -11.60 37.13
CA TRP A 836 4.69 -10.66 36.11
C TRP A 836 5.20 -9.35 36.73
N HIS A 837 4.65 -8.95 37.87
CA HIS A 837 4.94 -7.68 38.53
C HIS A 837 6.02 -7.84 39.62
N HIS A 838 7.26 -7.55 39.25
CA HIS A 838 8.43 -7.59 40.14
C HIS A 838 8.52 -6.36 41.08
N ARG A 839 8.03 -5.19 40.64
CA ARG A 839 8.15 -3.90 41.38
C ARG A 839 7.42 -3.88 42.74
N PRO A 840 6.21 -4.46 42.89
CA PRO A 840 5.56 -4.60 44.20
C PRO A 840 6.36 -5.46 45.19
N VAL A 841 6.99 -6.54 44.71
CA VAL A 841 7.81 -7.43 45.55
C VAL A 841 9.02 -6.69 46.11
N PHE A 842 9.77 -6.00 45.23
CA PHE A 842 10.90 -5.18 45.65
C PHE A 842 10.51 -4.08 46.64
N ARG A 843 9.45 -3.31 46.35
CA ARG A 843 9.03 -2.21 47.24
C ARG A 843 8.62 -2.72 48.62
N HIS A 844 7.94 -3.87 48.68
CA HIS A 844 7.55 -4.48 49.94
C HIS A 844 8.77 -4.96 50.72
N ALA A 845 9.73 -5.64 50.08
CA ALA A 845 10.99 -6.05 50.73
C ALA A 845 11.80 -4.84 51.23
N TRP A 846 11.83 -3.75 50.45
CA TRP A 846 12.50 -2.52 50.83
C TRP A 846 11.89 -1.90 52.10
N LEU A 847 10.56 -1.88 52.21
CA LEU A 847 9.84 -1.38 53.39
C LEU A 847 10.14 -2.22 54.64
N ILE A 848 10.10 -3.55 54.53
CA ILE A 848 10.42 -4.45 55.65
C ILE A 848 11.85 -4.21 56.17
N ASN A 849 12.82 -4.03 55.27
CA ASN A 849 14.20 -3.79 55.68
C ASN A 849 14.40 -2.42 56.34
N HIS A 850 13.87 -1.35 55.73
CA HIS A 850 14.19 0.03 56.15
C HIS A 850 13.25 0.60 57.20
N VAL A 851 12.02 0.09 57.31
CA VAL A 851 11.01 0.56 58.26
C VAL A 851 10.89 -0.41 59.44
N GLU A 852 10.74 -1.71 59.19
CA GLU A 852 10.61 -2.72 60.26
C GLU A 852 11.95 -3.23 60.79
N GLN A 853 13.06 -2.92 60.10
CA GLN A 853 14.41 -3.39 60.46
C GLN A 853 14.53 -4.92 60.52
N LYS A 854 13.83 -5.62 59.62
CA LYS A 854 13.84 -7.09 59.52
C LYS A 854 14.53 -7.57 58.25
N PRO A 855 15.87 -7.58 58.20
CA PRO A 855 16.61 -7.90 56.98
C PRO A 855 16.39 -9.33 56.47
N GLU A 856 16.16 -10.32 57.37
CA GLU A 856 15.91 -11.71 56.97
C GLU A 856 14.57 -11.89 56.25
N GLU A 857 13.50 -11.27 56.76
CA GLU A 857 12.18 -11.29 56.12
C GLU A 857 12.21 -10.59 54.76
N ALA A 858 12.91 -9.43 54.68
CA ALA A 858 13.11 -8.71 53.44
C ALA A 858 13.89 -9.54 52.40
N LYS A 859 14.96 -10.23 52.83
CA LYS A 859 15.78 -11.13 51.99
C LYS A 859 14.92 -12.27 51.44
N ALA A 860 14.20 -12.98 52.30
CA ALA A 860 13.34 -14.09 51.90
C ALA A 860 12.27 -13.64 50.89
N LEU A 861 11.71 -12.43 51.07
CA LEU A 861 10.74 -11.87 50.14
C LEU A 861 11.37 -11.53 48.78
N LEU A 862 12.50 -10.83 48.76
CA LEU A 862 13.18 -10.39 47.54
C LEU A 862 13.76 -11.57 46.74
N GLN A 863 14.29 -12.58 47.43
CA GLN A 863 14.89 -13.77 46.83
C GLN A 863 13.88 -14.56 45.97
N ASN A 864 12.57 -14.38 46.16
CA ASN A 864 11.55 -14.95 45.28
C ASN A 864 11.62 -14.48 43.82
N LEU A 865 12.29 -13.34 43.55
CA LEU A 865 12.53 -12.86 42.20
C LEU A 865 13.71 -13.58 41.52
N PHE A 866 14.56 -14.26 42.29
CA PHE A 866 15.81 -14.87 41.82
C PHE A 866 15.71 -16.39 41.73
N GLN A 867 16.44 -16.99 40.78
CA GLN A 867 16.53 -18.44 40.63
C GLN A 867 17.87 -18.96 41.14
N LEU A 868 18.09 -18.91 42.46
CA LEU A 868 19.37 -19.26 43.09
C LEU A 868 19.60 -20.76 43.35
N LYS A 869 18.79 -21.66 42.78
CA LYS A 869 19.03 -23.11 42.91
C LYS A 869 20.31 -23.52 42.17
N ALA A 870 21.17 -24.28 42.86
CA ALA A 870 22.47 -24.72 42.35
C ALA A 870 22.38 -25.63 41.10
N SER A 871 21.26 -26.35 40.91
CA SER A 871 21.10 -27.29 39.78
C SER A 871 20.46 -26.70 38.51
N SER A 872 20.12 -25.40 38.48
CA SER A 872 19.48 -24.79 37.30
C SER A 872 20.47 -24.03 36.42
N ASN A 873 20.63 -24.49 35.17
CA ASN A 873 21.27 -23.74 34.07
C ASN A 873 20.41 -22.55 33.56
N LYS A 874 19.38 -22.16 34.32
CA LYS A 874 18.45 -21.07 33.98
C LYS A 874 19.05 -19.73 34.41
N SER A 875 18.64 -18.65 33.74
CA SER A 875 19.02 -17.26 34.04
C SER A 875 18.89 -16.94 35.55
N VAL A 876 19.78 -16.07 36.05
CA VAL A 876 19.85 -15.63 37.46
C VAL A 876 18.52 -15.04 37.92
N MET A 877 17.85 -14.34 37.01
CA MET A 877 16.57 -13.71 37.20
C MET A 877 15.75 -13.86 35.91
N ASN A 878 14.47 -14.22 36.04
CA ASN A 878 13.51 -14.15 34.94
C ASN A 878 12.57 -12.97 35.20
N VAL A 879 12.99 -11.78 34.78
CA VAL A 879 12.12 -10.59 34.85
C VAL A 879 11.39 -10.46 33.54
N TRP A 880 10.06 -10.62 33.61
CA TRP A 880 9.18 -10.28 32.51
C TRP A 880 8.93 -8.78 32.53
N LYS A 881 9.05 -8.11 31.37
CA LYS A 881 8.62 -6.71 31.19
C LYS A 881 7.09 -6.65 31.28
N PRO A 882 6.49 -5.99 32.29
CA PRO A 882 5.05 -5.74 32.31
C PRO A 882 4.61 -4.94 31.07
N GLU A 883 3.38 -5.12 30.61
CA GLU A 883 2.85 -4.50 29.37
C GLU A 883 3.10 -2.99 29.27
N PHE A 884 2.87 -2.26 30.37
CA PHE A 884 2.97 -0.80 30.42
C PHE A 884 4.32 -0.29 30.95
N GLU A 885 5.27 -1.20 31.17
CA GLU A 885 6.64 -0.80 31.49
C GLU A 885 7.39 -0.39 30.21
N ARG A 886 8.18 0.68 30.31
CA ARG A 886 8.97 1.18 29.17
C ARG A 886 10.03 0.15 28.76
N ALA A 887 10.37 0.13 27.47
CA ALA A 887 11.47 -0.69 26.98
C ALA A 887 12.79 -0.33 27.71
N GLY A 888 13.63 -1.34 27.95
CA GLY A 888 14.89 -1.20 28.68
C GLY A 888 14.80 -0.98 30.20
N ARG A 889 13.67 -0.50 30.75
CA ARG A 889 13.59 -0.14 32.18
C ARG A 889 13.68 -1.35 33.12
N HIS A 890 13.19 -2.52 32.71
CA HIS A 890 13.31 -3.75 33.49
C HIS A 890 14.76 -4.12 33.77
N PHE A 891 15.71 -3.85 32.87
CA PHE A 891 17.13 -4.10 33.13
C PHE A 891 17.71 -3.18 34.21
N VAL A 892 17.20 -1.95 34.32
CA VAL A 892 17.55 -1.03 35.42
C VAL A 892 17.03 -1.60 36.74
N TYR A 893 15.79 -2.09 36.77
CA TYR A 893 15.22 -2.72 37.95
C TYR A 893 15.97 -4.00 38.35
N VAL A 894 16.37 -4.83 37.39
CA VAL A 894 17.22 -6.01 37.63
C VAL A 894 18.51 -5.59 38.34
N HIS A 895 19.16 -4.51 37.88
CA HIS A 895 20.36 -3.95 38.50
C HIS A 895 20.11 -3.50 39.94
N GLU A 896 19.04 -2.72 40.19
CA GLU A 896 18.63 -2.28 41.53
C GLU A 896 18.37 -3.47 42.47
N TYR A 897 17.71 -4.52 41.98
CA TYR A 897 17.34 -5.69 42.79
C TYR A 897 18.56 -6.52 43.16
N ILE A 898 19.52 -6.67 42.23
CA ILE A 898 20.78 -7.38 42.51
C ILE A 898 21.55 -6.64 43.59
N LEU A 899 21.71 -5.32 43.49
CA LEU A 899 22.41 -4.54 44.50
C LEU A 899 21.72 -4.63 45.87
N PHE A 900 20.39 -4.55 45.91
CA PHE A 900 19.67 -4.66 47.17
C PHE A 900 19.78 -6.06 47.79
N LEU A 901 19.78 -7.13 46.97
CA LEU A 901 20.00 -8.49 47.48
C LEU A 901 21.42 -8.69 48.01
N ILE A 902 22.44 -8.09 47.37
CA ILE A 902 23.82 -8.10 47.86
C ILE A 902 23.89 -7.42 49.23
N GLU A 903 23.23 -6.27 49.39
CA GLU A 903 23.21 -5.54 50.67
C GLU A 903 22.51 -6.33 51.78
N LEU A 904 21.36 -6.97 51.48
CA LEU A 904 20.67 -7.84 52.43
C LEU A 904 21.49 -9.08 52.80
N ALA A 905 22.16 -9.72 51.83
CA ALA A 905 23.02 -10.86 52.11
C ALA A 905 24.24 -10.47 52.96
N LYS A 906 24.81 -9.29 52.71
CA LYS A 906 25.88 -8.71 53.54
C LYS A 906 25.42 -8.45 54.97
N SER A 907 24.26 -7.81 55.18
CA SER A 907 23.75 -7.49 56.52
C SER A 907 23.37 -8.73 57.33
N THR A 908 22.85 -9.76 56.67
CA THR A 908 22.52 -11.08 57.23
C THR A 908 23.72 -12.03 57.36
N ARG A 909 24.93 -11.62 56.91
CA ARG A 909 26.15 -12.45 56.87
C ARG A 909 25.99 -13.77 56.11
N ASP A 910 25.10 -13.81 55.11
CA ASP A 910 24.80 -14.99 54.30
C ASP A 910 25.80 -15.16 53.13
N ILE A 911 26.95 -15.75 53.45
CA ILE A 911 28.03 -16.00 52.49
C ILE A 911 27.63 -17.00 51.39
N ALA A 912 26.73 -17.95 51.69
CA ALA A 912 26.31 -18.98 50.74
C ALA A 912 25.51 -18.36 49.58
N THR A 913 24.61 -17.42 49.90
CA THR A 913 23.87 -16.64 48.90
C THR A 913 24.82 -15.80 48.04
N LEU A 914 25.79 -15.10 48.65
CA LEU A 914 26.77 -14.28 47.91
C LEU A 914 27.62 -15.10 46.93
N LYS A 915 28.18 -16.24 47.36
CA LYS A 915 29.00 -17.12 46.48
C LYS A 915 28.18 -17.70 45.32
N THR A 916 26.93 -18.06 45.58
CA THR A 916 26.00 -18.55 44.55
C THR A 916 25.67 -17.45 43.53
N MET A 917 25.43 -16.23 44.01
CA MET A 917 25.17 -15.07 43.14
C MET A 917 26.38 -14.72 42.29
N ASP A 918 27.59 -14.66 42.85
CA ASP A 918 28.82 -14.32 42.12
C ASP A 918 29.05 -15.28 40.93
N THR A 919 28.95 -16.59 41.20
CA THR A 919 29.07 -17.62 40.16
C THR A 919 28.02 -17.44 39.06
N LYS A 920 26.78 -17.12 39.42
CA LYS A 920 25.67 -16.99 38.47
C LYS A 920 25.73 -15.68 37.67
N LEU A 921 26.05 -14.55 38.30
CA LEU A 921 26.16 -13.24 37.68
C LEU A 921 27.30 -13.19 36.65
N SER A 922 28.40 -13.91 36.91
CA SER A 922 29.51 -14.03 35.94
C SER A 922 29.07 -14.61 34.58
N LYS A 923 27.99 -15.40 34.54
CA LYS A 923 27.43 -16.03 33.34
C LYS A 923 26.25 -15.27 32.75
N ALA A 924 25.86 -14.14 33.34
CA ALA A 924 24.60 -13.46 33.06
C ALA A 924 24.78 -12.04 32.52
N VAL A 925 25.86 -11.80 31.77
CA VAL A 925 26.23 -10.47 31.24
C VAL A 925 25.07 -9.82 30.45
N ASN A 926 24.26 -10.60 29.74
CA ASN A 926 23.16 -10.11 28.92
C ASN A 926 22.03 -9.41 29.70
N ILE A 927 21.96 -9.53 31.02
CA ILE A 927 20.93 -8.85 31.85
C ILE A 927 21.51 -7.70 32.69
N LEU A 928 22.82 -7.47 32.65
CA LEU A 928 23.51 -6.51 33.52
C LEU A 928 23.85 -5.22 32.78
N LEU A 929 23.16 -4.11 33.09
CA LEU A 929 23.46 -2.81 32.48
C LEU A 929 24.80 -2.22 32.96
N LYS A 930 25.08 -2.29 34.26
CA LYS A 930 26.28 -1.73 34.90
C LYS A 930 27.06 -2.84 35.63
N GLU A 931 27.64 -3.75 34.85
CA GLU A 931 28.34 -4.95 35.35
C GLU A 931 29.49 -4.61 36.31
N SER A 932 30.29 -3.59 35.99
CA SER A 932 31.43 -3.16 36.81
C SER A 932 31.03 -2.82 38.25
N ILE A 933 29.94 -2.07 38.42
CA ILE A 933 29.41 -1.67 39.73
C ILE A 933 28.98 -2.90 40.52
N ILE A 934 28.25 -3.83 39.89
CA ILE A 934 27.80 -5.06 40.56
C ILE A 934 29.00 -5.89 41.03
N ARG A 935 30.03 -6.05 40.19
CA ARG A 935 31.24 -6.80 40.54
C ARG A 935 31.94 -6.17 41.74
N THR A 936 32.14 -4.84 41.74
CA THR A 936 32.75 -4.15 42.87
C THR A 936 31.95 -4.31 44.17
N CYS A 937 30.63 -4.12 44.12
CA CYS A 937 29.76 -4.31 45.30
C CYS A 937 29.78 -5.77 45.80
N MET A 938 29.79 -6.75 44.88
CA MET A 938 29.87 -8.17 45.22
C MET A 938 31.19 -8.52 45.91
N THR A 939 32.32 -8.07 45.37
CA THR A 939 33.65 -8.30 45.98
C THR A 939 33.73 -7.68 47.37
N ASN A 940 33.25 -6.43 47.53
CA ASN A 940 33.26 -5.75 48.83
C ASN A 940 32.36 -6.48 49.85
N ALA A 941 31.19 -6.98 49.43
CA ALA A 941 30.29 -7.72 50.30
C ALA A 941 30.89 -9.07 50.74
N LEU A 942 31.51 -9.81 49.81
CA LEU A 942 32.21 -11.07 50.11
C LEU A 942 33.35 -10.86 51.12
N GLN A 943 34.21 -9.87 50.87
CA GLN A 943 35.31 -9.53 51.79
C GLN A 943 34.82 -9.17 53.20
N TYR A 944 33.76 -8.36 53.28
CA TYR A 944 33.18 -7.95 54.57
C TYR A 944 32.66 -9.16 55.37
N VAL A 945 31.91 -10.05 54.72
CA VAL A 945 31.35 -11.23 55.41
C VAL A 945 32.46 -12.23 55.79
N GLU A 946 33.47 -12.43 54.94
CA GLU A 946 34.62 -13.29 55.24
C GLU A 946 35.46 -12.76 56.41
N GLN A 947 35.68 -11.45 56.47
CA GLN A 947 36.35 -10.80 57.62
C GLN A 947 35.51 -10.93 58.90
N ALA A 948 34.21 -10.67 58.83
CA ALA A 948 33.31 -10.80 59.98
C ALA A 948 33.23 -12.24 60.51
N GLN A 949 33.23 -13.25 59.62
CA GLN A 949 33.29 -14.65 60.01
C GLN A 949 34.65 -15.04 60.62
N SER A 950 35.75 -14.49 60.09
CA SER A 950 37.10 -14.74 60.63
C SER A 950 37.29 -14.16 62.03
N LEU A 951 36.76 -12.96 62.30
CA LEU A 951 36.78 -12.33 63.63
C LEU A 951 35.94 -13.13 64.64
N THR A 952 34.78 -13.66 64.21
CA THR A 952 33.93 -14.51 65.06
C THR A 952 34.63 -15.84 65.40
N ILE A 953 35.50 -16.36 64.52
CA ILE A 953 36.28 -17.58 64.79
C ILE A 953 37.44 -17.31 65.75
N MET A 954 38.07 -16.13 65.69
CA MET A 954 39.12 -15.73 66.63
C MET A 954 38.56 -15.49 68.05
N GLU A 955 37.41 -14.81 68.18
CA GLU A 955 36.74 -14.58 69.48
C GLU A 955 36.29 -15.89 70.15
N ASN A 956 35.90 -16.91 69.38
CA ASN A 956 35.53 -18.23 69.91
C ASN A 956 36.76 -19.08 70.29
N ASN A 957 37.93 -18.85 69.70
CA ASN A 957 39.17 -19.56 70.05
C ASN A 957 39.87 -18.92 71.27
N ASP A 958 39.74 -17.62 71.48
CA ASP A 958 40.29 -16.91 72.66
C ASP A 958 39.47 -17.13 73.95
N GLN A 959 38.33 -17.83 73.87
CA GLN A 959 37.50 -18.20 75.02
C GLN A 959 37.87 -19.54 75.68
N ASP A 960 38.73 -20.35 75.05
CA ASP A 960 39.23 -21.61 75.63
C ASP A 960 40.55 -21.45 76.42
N ASP A 961 41.23 -20.29 76.33
CA ASP A 961 42.49 -20.01 77.04
C ASP A 961 42.40 -18.72 77.89
N ALA A 962 41.70 -18.77 79.03
CA ALA A 962 41.74 -17.67 80.01
C ALA A 962 41.61 -18.13 81.48
N GLU A 963 42.57 -18.91 81.96
CA GLU A 963 43.07 -18.79 83.34
C GLU A 963 44.52 -18.27 83.29
N ASN A 964 44.67 -16.94 83.23
CA ASN A 964 45.63 -16.13 84.01
C ASN A 964 46.05 -14.84 83.29
N LEU A 965 46.22 -13.83 84.13
CA LEU A 965 46.93 -12.56 84.00
C LEU A 965 46.20 -11.29 83.53
N GLU A 966 46.30 -10.34 84.45
CA GLU A 966 45.90 -8.96 84.44
C GLU A 966 46.53 -8.11 83.31
N ARG A 967 45.76 -7.08 82.94
CA ARG A 967 46.17 -5.73 82.52
C ARG A 967 47.06 -5.61 81.29
N TYR A 968 46.42 -5.25 80.18
CA TYR A 968 46.85 -4.13 79.32
C TYR A 968 45.59 -3.52 78.67
N GLU A 969 45.23 -2.28 79.02
CA GLU A 969 44.40 -1.44 78.14
C GLU A 969 45.26 -1.01 76.95
N PRO A 970 44.67 -0.90 75.74
CA PRO A 970 44.36 0.45 75.30
C PRO A 970 43.04 0.60 74.50
N VAL A 971 42.31 1.64 74.88
CA VAL A 971 41.48 2.51 74.03
C VAL A 971 40.29 1.85 73.32
N LEU A 972 39.23 1.64 74.11
CA LEU A 972 37.86 1.61 73.63
C LEU A 972 37.45 3.02 73.19
N ILE A 973 37.49 3.29 71.88
CA ILE A 973 36.53 4.23 71.28
C ILE A 973 35.29 3.38 70.95
N ILE A 974 34.49 3.12 71.99
CA ILE A 974 33.09 2.76 71.81
C ILE A 974 32.40 4.08 71.42
N GLU A 975 32.23 4.32 70.13
CA GLU A 975 31.05 5.09 69.73
C GLU A 975 29.85 4.17 69.93
N GLN A 976 29.08 4.50 70.95
CA GLN A 976 27.78 3.90 71.22
C GLN A 976 26.92 3.95 69.95
N PRO A 977 26.12 2.92 69.64
CA PRO A 977 25.07 3.07 68.64
C PRO A 977 24.06 4.06 69.23
N GLU A 978 24.17 5.32 68.81
CA GLU A 978 23.22 6.35 69.18
C GLU A 978 21.81 5.86 68.87
N GLN A 979 20.98 5.88 69.91
CA GLN A 979 19.55 5.75 69.82
C GLN A 979 19.01 6.72 68.75
N SER A 980 18.09 6.22 67.93
CA SER A 980 16.94 6.99 67.47
C SER A 980 17.27 8.37 66.88
N ASN A 981 17.52 8.42 65.59
CA ASN A 981 16.96 9.50 64.79
C ASN A 981 16.54 9.00 63.41
N VAL A 982 15.23 9.08 63.18
CA VAL A 982 14.52 8.91 61.91
C VAL A 982 15.13 9.74 60.75
N MET A 983 16.06 10.64 61.05
CA MET A 983 16.66 11.60 60.13
C MET A 983 17.66 11.03 59.10
N SER A 984 18.08 9.75 59.17
CA SER A 984 18.92 9.16 58.10
C SER A 984 18.14 8.31 57.08
N VAL A 985 16.85 8.02 57.32
CA VAL A 985 15.98 7.34 56.33
C VAL A 985 15.71 8.23 55.12
N ALA A 986 15.75 9.55 55.30
CA ALA A 986 15.68 10.53 54.22
C ALA A 986 16.83 10.40 53.21
N ALA A 987 18.03 9.98 53.64
CA ALA A 987 19.21 9.83 52.78
C ALA A 987 19.29 8.46 52.05
N LEU A 988 18.41 7.52 52.38
CA LEU A 988 18.26 6.24 51.65
C LEU A 988 17.07 6.26 50.69
N ILE A 989 16.18 7.26 50.82
CA ILE A 989 15.14 7.57 49.82
C ILE A 989 15.70 8.47 48.70
N THR A 990 16.87 9.08 48.90
CA THR A 990 17.56 9.90 47.88
C THR A 990 18.31 9.08 46.81
N GLN A 991 18.30 7.74 46.82
CA GLN A 991 18.74 6.97 45.65
C GLN A 991 17.64 6.83 44.58
N ASP A 992 16.44 7.36 44.86
CA ASP A 992 15.38 7.65 43.88
C ASP A 992 15.32 9.17 43.54
N ASP A 993 16.33 9.99 43.91
CA ASP A 993 16.52 11.37 43.44
C ASP A 993 17.56 11.35 42.29
N ASP A 994 17.31 11.77 41.04
CA ASP A 994 16.80 13.09 40.65
C ASP A 994 17.24 14.18 41.67
N SER A 995 18.55 14.40 41.78
CA SER A 995 19.19 15.42 42.64
C SER A 995 20.33 16.14 41.88
N PRO A 996 20.78 17.33 42.29
CA PRO A 996 20.04 18.54 42.70
C PRO A 996 20.58 19.81 41.99
N MET A 997 19.74 20.82 41.75
CA MET A 997 20.19 22.22 41.89
C MET A 997 19.00 23.18 42.05
N THR A 998 19.08 24.02 43.07
CA THR A 998 18.24 25.21 43.30
C THR A 998 18.69 26.35 42.39
N ILE A 999 17.76 27.10 41.80
CA ILE A 999 17.81 28.55 41.55
C ILE A 999 16.37 29.04 41.27
N ASP A 1000 15.97 30.10 41.98
CA ASP A 1000 14.76 30.91 41.75
C ASP A 1000 14.62 31.38 40.30
N PHE A 1001 13.40 31.56 39.80
CA PHE A 1001 12.93 32.81 39.16
C PHE A 1001 11.44 32.71 38.76
N ALA A 1002 10.69 33.68 39.29
CA ALA A 1002 9.44 34.32 38.86
C ALA A 1002 8.49 33.59 37.89
N GLU A 1003 7.25 33.44 38.38
CA GLU A 1003 6.04 33.24 37.58
C GLU A 1003 5.93 34.27 36.44
N PRO A 1004 5.70 33.86 35.17
CA PRO A 1004 4.96 34.68 34.24
C PRO A 1004 3.50 34.56 34.65
N THR A 1005 3.01 35.65 35.23
CA THR A 1005 1.63 35.92 35.59
C THR A 1005 0.63 35.34 34.60
N ALA A 1006 -0.38 34.66 35.16
CA ALA A 1006 -1.64 34.41 34.51
C ALA A 1006 -2.28 35.75 34.08
N SER A 1007 -2.45 35.92 32.77
CA SER A 1007 -3.48 36.77 32.20
C SER A 1007 -3.82 36.26 30.80
N GLU A 1008 -5.11 35.93 30.65
CA GLU A 1008 -5.86 35.43 29.48
C GLU A 1008 -5.92 33.92 29.26
#